data_AF-A0A0E3SN65-F1
#
_entry.id   AF-A0A0E3SN65-F1
#
_cell.length_a   1.000
_cell.length_b   1.000
_cell.length_c   1.000
_cell.angle_alpha   90.00
_cell.angle_beta   90.00
_cell.angle_gamma   90.00
#
_symmetry.space_group_name_H-M   'P 1'
#
loop_
_entity.id
_entity.type
_entity.pdbx_description
1 polymer ?
#
loop_
_entity_poly.entity_id
_entity_poly.type
_entity_poly.pdbx_seq_one_letter_code
_entity_poly.pdbx_strand_id
1 'polypeptide(L)'
;MEKIHITLSNQQQLRRIISMLLTVTIIFLLFPVNAYAYDSTVENCTSTTIINCASENASYADGEETGVLTRTTGILVVAHGSPEDKWNQPVRDAVEDIDCPYPVELGFLEHVEGEDIGTAIANLEKQGVEHIITVPIFVASASDHIEEIKYILGLPSSIKEKEATEAGLKVISHNAEIEMTPALDDHQLVAEILDDRIATVSQQADKEIVVLAAHGTSDAADLAVWKKNLASLGQQLKENYKFLNVDYGFVALGEPNIRTVVEAKQKENPGASIIVMPVMLSEGTFTGTRIPEVLDGLTYLYPAEGQRSLLPHDDISNLIVARAYDAMGVFAGGNGAENSPYQIATAEQLDQVHNYLNKDFVLTADIDLSGYKNWEPIGAFKPLSEKPEDEETPDPEVAFTGTFDGNGHTICNVAINQPEGMSVGLFGCIVGKQNNPCSISNLKVKCANVIGNFCVGDVIGFQYGNCILENITLTGNNTARGNIYVGGILGGSDMGNDSAELKDCNAAADIVVLGDFGNSAGVLGGALNACSVINCTATGTVTGEGDEYFALGSLIGGVFEGVAVINCHADDVSITASGENDTMIGGLLGYAGTYDEDAPTQIAECSTNVTMKVSDSTERVGGLIGGSFYHDLYADARPIPASYAISCCATSGSIIGGGNEVGSIAGYAYNSTVKNCTSTMTINCVSDHVPQVGLYESSFADGNETESDS
;
A
#
# COMPACT_ATOMS: atom_id res chain seq x y z
N MET A 1 6.78 49.87 11.06
CA MET A 1 7.71 49.65 9.92
C MET A 1 8.95 48.94 10.44
N GLU A 2 8.82 47.66 10.75
CA GLU A 2 9.95 46.73 10.88
C GLU A 2 9.55 45.54 10.01
N LYS A 3 10.24 45.40 8.88
CA LYS A 3 10.02 44.33 7.91
C LYS A 3 10.73 43.10 8.44
N ILE A 4 9.97 42.06 8.78
CA ILE A 4 10.52 40.72 8.97
C ILE A 4 11.00 40.26 7.59
N HIS A 5 12.31 40.06 7.45
CA HIS A 5 12.92 39.42 6.29
C HIS A 5 12.72 37.91 6.42
N ILE A 6 11.76 37.38 5.66
CA ILE A 6 11.59 35.95 5.44
C ILE A 6 12.38 35.60 4.17
N THR A 7 13.27 34.61 4.29
CA THR A 7 14.11 34.08 3.20
C THR A 7 13.26 33.45 2.09
N LEU A 8 13.78 33.44 0.85
CA LEU A 8 13.08 32.98 -0.35
C LEU A 8 12.56 31.53 -0.29
N SER A 9 13.16 30.63 0.50
CA SER A 9 12.65 29.25 0.65
C SER A 9 11.33 29.18 1.43
N ASN A 10 11.15 30.04 2.44
CA ASN A 10 9.92 30.07 3.25
C ASN A 10 8.74 30.69 2.49
N GLN A 11 8.98 31.52 1.47
CA GLN A 11 7.92 32.05 0.59
C GLN A 11 7.40 31.00 -0.42
N GLN A 12 8.24 30.04 -0.83
CA GLN A 12 7.83 28.92 -1.67
C GLN A 12 7.07 27.85 -0.86
N GLN A 13 7.50 27.54 0.36
CA GLN A 13 6.74 26.67 1.27
C GLN A 13 5.40 27.28 1.68
N LEU A 14 5.34 28.58 2.02
CA LEU A 14 4.08 29.25 2.37
C LEU A 14 3.11 29.34 1.17
N ARG A 15 3.63 29.50 -0.06
CA ARG A 15 2.81 29.40 -1.28
C ARG A 15 2.34 27.99 -1.57
N ARG A 16 3.12 26.95 -1.24
CA ARG A 16 2.70 25.54 -1.34
C ARG A 16 1.67 25.17 -0.28
N ILE A 17 1.78 25.71 0.94
CA ILE A 17 0.80 25.52 2.02
C ILE A 17 -0.50 26.26 1.72
N ILE A 18 -0.44 27.49 1.19
CA ILE A 18 -1.64 28.23 0.73
C ILE A 18 -2.21 27.60 -0.54
N SER A 19 -1.36 27.08 -1.45
CA SER A 19 -1.83 26.28 -2.59
C SER A 19 -2.51 25.03 -2.09
N MET A 20 -1.96 24.23 -1.18
CA MET A 20 -2.58 22.99 -0.65
C MET A 20 -3.80 23.22 0.24
N LEU A 21 -3.87 24.30 1.03
CA LEU A 21 -5.10 24.71 1.74
C LEU A 21 -6.21 25.06 0.76
N LEU A 22 -5.87 25.66 -0.39
CA LEU A 22 -6.78 25.81 -1.50
C LEU A 22 -6.97 24.47 -2.25
N THR A 23 -5.94 23.64 -2.44
CA THR A 23 -5.92 22.59 -3.46
C THR A 23 -6.51 21.28 -2.95
N VAL A 24 -6.20 20.83 -1.72
CA VAL A 24 -6.83 19.66 -1.05
C VAL A 24 -8.34 19.90 -0.78
N THR A 25 -8.82 21.12 -1.05
CA THR A 25 -10.23 21.52 -1.04
C THR A 25 -10.80 21.77 -2.45
N ILE A 26 -10.00 21.69 -3.53
CA ILE A 26 -10.32 22.11 -4.91
C ILE A 26 -10.50 20.97 -5.93
N ILE A 27 -10.17 19.70 -5.64
CA ILE A 27 -10.48 18.57 -6.57
C ILE A 27 -11.81 17.85 -6.23
N PHE A 28 -12.77 18.52 -5.58
CA PHE A 28 -14.14 17.99 -5.43
C PHE A 28 -15.05 18.23 -6.66
N LEU A 29 -14.47 18.58 -7.82
CA LEU A 29 -15.16 19.28 -8.91
C LEU A 29 -15.46 18.48 -10.19
N LEU A 30 -14.97 17.24 -10.43
CA LEU A 30 -14.93 16.75 -11.83
C LEU A 30 -15.31 15.30 -12.21
N PHE A 31 -15.75 14.37 -11.34
CA PHE A 31 -16.15 13.03 -11.83
C PHE A 31 -17.50 12.49 -11.30
N PRO A 32 -18.38 11.97 -12.19
CA PRO A 32 -19.55 11.20 -11.80
C PRO A 32 -19.18 9.71 -11.68
N VAL A 33 -19.41 9.09 -10.51
CA VAL A 33 -19.32 7.63 -10.34
C VAL A 33 -20.71 7.03 -10.43
N ASN A 34 -20.89 6.05 -11.34
CA ASN A 34 -22.14 5.31 -11.50
C ASN A 34 -22.30 4.28 -10.37
N ALA A 35 -23.36 4.40 -9.56
CA ALA A 35 -23.70 3.41 -8.54
C ALA A 35 -24.23 2.11 -9.15
N TYR A 36 -23.72 0.96 -8.70
CA TYR A 36 -24.29 -0.37 -8.95
C TYR A 36 -24.81 -0.97 -7.64
N ALA A 37 -26.07 -1.40 -7.64
CA ALA A 37 -26.74 -2.02 -6.49
C ALA A 37 -26.33 -3.50 -6.32
N TYR A 38 -26.04 -3.92 -5.09
CA TYR A 38 -25.91 -5.35 -4.74
C TYR A 38 -26.82 -5.73 -3.56
N ASP A 39 -27.44 -6.89 -3.69
CA ASP A 39 -28.43 -7.49 -2.80
C ASP A 39 -27.71 -8.39 -1.78
N SER A 40 -27.94 -8.19 -0.48
CA SER A 40 -27.41 -9.09 0.56
C SER A 40 -28.51 -9.46 1.56
N THR A 41 -28.67 -10.77 1.76
CA THR A 41 -29.52 -11.35 2.80
C THR A 41 -28.59 -11.95 3.86
N VAL A 42 -28.78 -11.56 5.12
CA VAL A 42 -27.97 -12.00 6.27
C VAL A 42 -28.82 -12.89 7.18
N GLU A 43 -28.33 -14.11 7.45
CA GLU A 43 -28.88 -15.00 8.47
C GLU A 43 -28.05 -14.93 9.77
N ASN A 44 -28.78 -14.86 10.89
CA ASN A 44 -28.33 -14.77 12.28
C ASN A 44 -27.39 -15.90 12.73
N CYS A 45 -26.42 -15.58 13.60
CA CYS A 45 -26.06 -16.42 14.74
C CYS A 45 -25.44 -15.62 15.89
N THR A 46 -25.84 -16.00 17.12
CA THR A 46 -25.48 -15.38 18.40
C THR A 46 -24.45 -16.25 19.13
N SER A 47 -23.51 -15.64 19.86
CA SER A 47 -23.20 -15.97 21.27
C SER A 47 -21.91 -15.31 21.78
N THR A 48 -22.07 -14.61 22.90
CA THR A 48 -21.06 -13.98 23.78
C THR A 48 -20.22 -15.01 24.53
N THR A 49 -18.94 -14.71 24.84
CA THR A 49 -18.27 -15.13 26.09
C THR A 49 -17.12 -14.17 26.43
N ILE A 50 -17.16 -13.65 27.66
CA ILE A 50 -16.21 -12.73 28.30
C ILE A 50 -15.11 -13.54 29.00
N ILE A 51 -13.84 -13.14 28.87
CA ILE A 51 -12.75 -13.58 29.77
C ILE A 51 -11.94 -12.38 30.25
N ASN A 52 -11.97 -12.16 31.57
CA ASN A 52 -11.12 -11.25 32.34
C ASN A 52 -9.74 -11.87 32.62
N CYS A 53 -8.67 -11.07 32.58
CA CYS A 53 -7.50 -11.09 33.49
C CYS A 53 -6.68 -9.80 33.24
N ALA A 54 -6.70 -8.81 34.14
CA ALA A 54 -5.87 -8.68 35.34
C ALA A 54 -4.38 -8.38 35.03
N SER A 55 -3.99 -7.15 35.38
CA SER A 55 -2.69 -6.51 35.22
C SER A 55 -1.69 -6.91 36.32
N GLU A 56 -0.40 -6.95 35.97
CA GLU A 56 0.69 -6.77 36.94
C GLU A 56 1.78 -5.86 36.36
N ASN A 57 2.10 -4.82 37.14
CA ASN A 57 3.20 -3.88 36.94
C ASN A 57 4.54 -4.54 37.29
N ALA A 58 5.59 -4.28 36.51
CA ALA A 58 6.96 -4.33 37.02
C ALA A 58 7.84 -3.28 36.32
N SER A 59 8.61 -2.58 37.16
CA SER A 59 9.41 -1.39 36.92
C SER A 59 10.84 -1.67 36.43
N TYR A 60 11.32 -0.78 35.55
CA TYR A 60 12.69 -0.29 35.28
C TYR A 60 13.92 -1.03 35.82
N ALA A 61 14.87 -1.28 34.91
CA ALA A 61 16.32 -1.17 35.13
C ALA A 61 17.06 -0.84 33.82
N ASP A 62 17.96 0.15 33.88
CA ASP A 62 18.85 0.62 32.82
C ASP A 62 19.89 -0.42 32.37
N GLY A 63 20.27 -0.35 31.08
CA GLY A 63 21.65 -0.55 30.61
C GLY A 63 22.01 -1.90 29.99
N GLU A 64 22.27 -1.90 28.68
CA GLU A 64 23.59 -2.13 28.05
C GLU A 64 23.39 -2.37 26.54
N GLU A 65 23.97 -1.49 25.70
CA GLU A 65 24.14 -1.74 24.26
C GLU A 65 25.02 -2.98 24.08
N THR A 66 24.40 -4.12 23.78
CA THR A 66 25.13 -5.26 23.25
C THR A 66 25.42 -4.99 21.78
N GLY A 67 26.58 -4.38 21.51
CA GLY A 67 27.13 -4.27 20.17
C GLY A 67 27.39 -5.67 19.60
N VAL A 68 26.41 -6.19 18.87
CA VAL A 68 26.66 -7.26 17.91
C VAL A 68 27.49 -6.62 16.81
N LEU A 69 28.76 -7.01 16.70
CA LEU A 69 29.59 -6.69 15.53
C LEU A 69 28.90 -7.32 14.32
N THR A 70 28.12 -6.54 13.57
CA THR A 70 27.58 -6.95 12.29
C THR A 70 28.76 -7.07 11.33
N ARG A 71 28.97 -8.28 10.79
CA ARG A 71 29.97 -8.51 9.73
C ARG A 71 29.66 -7.60 8.55
N THR A 72 30.69 -7.03 7.94
CA THR A 72 30.49 -6.16 6.76
C THR A 72 30.15 -7.03 5.54
N THR A 73 28.93 -6.90 5.03
CA THR A 73 28.43 -7.65 3.87
C THR A 73 28.67 -6.88 2.57
N GLY A 74 28.99 -7.59 1.48
CA GLY A 74 29.05 -7.06 0.12
C GLY A 74 28.40 -8.02 -0.88
N ILE A 75 28.02 -7.50 -2.06
CA ILE A 75 27.33 -8.25 -3.10
C ILE A 75 28.30 -8.49 -4.26
N LEU A 76 28.47 -9.76 -4.63
CA LEU A 76 29.21 -10.17 -5.82
C LEU A 76 28.22 -10.58 -6.91
N VAL A 77 28.08 -9.76 -7.96
CA VAL A 77 27.27 -10.11 -9.12
C VAL A 77 28.12 -10.95 -10.06
N VAL A 78 27.62 -12.13 -10.47
CA VAL A 78 28.36 -13.02 -11.38
C VAL A 78 27.61 -13.21 -12.69
N ALA A 79 28.27 -12.88 -13.80
CA ALA A 79 27.75 -13.07 -15.16
C ALA A 79 28.67 -13.97 -15.98
N HIS A 80 28.15 -14.55 -17.07
CA HIS A 80 28.94 -15.43 -17.94
C HIS A 80 30.13 -14.69 -18.59
N GLY A 81 29.86 -13.56 -19.24
CA GLY A 81 30.85 -12.80 -20.01
C GLY A 81 30.95 -13.27 -21.47
N SER A 82 31.36 -12.36 -22.35
CA SER A 82 31.46 -12.58 -23.79
C SER A 82 32.70 -11.88 -24.35
N PRO A 83 33.31 -12.40 -25.43
CA PRO A 83 34.35 -11.66 -26.17
C PRO A 83 33.80 -10.39 -26.86
N GLU A 84 32.48 -10.29 -27.03
CA GLU A 84 31.81 -9.15 -27.65
C GLU A 84 31.36 -8.15 -26.58
N ASP A 85 32.00 -6.98 -26.53
CA ASP A 85 31.74 -5.98 -25.48
C ASP A 85 30.30 -5.46 -25.48
N LYS A 86 29.63 -5.44 -26.64
CA LYS A 86 28.20 -5.11 -26.75
C LYS A 86 27.28 -6.05 -25.94
N TRP A 87 27.73 -7.27 -25.63
CA TRP A 87 27.00 -8.19 -24.77
C TRP A 87 27.25 -7.89 -23.29
N ASN A 88 28.49 -7.51 -22.95
CA ASN A 88 28.92 -7.23 -21.58
C ASN A 88 28.42 -5.87 -21.08
N GLN A 89 28.32 -4.86 -21.95
CA GLN A 89 27.97 -3.49 -21.52
C GLN A 89 26.62 -3.41 -20.80
N PRO A 90 25.51 -4.01 -21.30
CA PRO A 90 24.24 -4.00 -20.58
C PRO A 90 24.30 -4.68 -19.20
N VAL A 91 25.23 -5.62 -18.99
CA VAL A 91 25.44 -6.25 -17.68
C VAL A 91 26.12 -5.26 -16.73
N ARG A 92 27.13 -4.51 -17.22
CA ARG A 92 27.80 -3.48 -16.41
C ARG A 92 26.84 -2.37 -16.03
N ASP A 93 26.05 -1.89 -17.00
CA ASP A 93 25.06 -0.83 -16.78
C ASP A 93 24.08 -1.23 -15.66
N ALA A 94 23.52 -2.44 -15.74
CA ALA A 94 22.62 -2.95 -14.69
C ALA A 94 23.28 -3.08 -13.31
N VAL A 95 24.58 -3.37 -13.22
CA VAL A 95 25.27 -3.41 -11.92
C VAL A 95 25.61 -2.01 -11.41
N GLU A 96 25.95 -1.08 -12.30
CA GLU A 96 26.22 0.33 -11.96
C GLU A 96 24.95 1.04 -11.44
N ASP A 97 23.78 0.66 -11.95
CA ASP A 97 22.47 1.21 -11.55
C ASP A 97 21.92 0.61 -10.24
N ILE A 98 22.63 -0.31 -9.57
CA ILE A 98 22.18 -0.85 -8.28
C ILE A 98 22.27 0.22 -7.18
N ASP A 99 21.11 0.57 -6.62
CA ASP A 99 21.01 1.40 -5.42
C ASP A 99 20.81 0.53 -4.17
N CYS A 100 21.87 0.33 -3.41
CA CYS A 100 21.81 -0.37 -2.12
C CYS A 100 22.94 0.09 -1.17
N PRO A 101 22.81 -0.12 0.15
CA PRO A 101 23.81 0.32 1.12
C PRO A 101 25.05 -0.58 1.18
N TYR A 102 25.11 -1.63 0.35
CA TYR A 102 26.20 -2.61 0.34
C TYR A 102 27.18 -2.36 -0.80
N PRO A 103 28.49 -2.57 -0.62
CA PRO A 103 29.43 -2.61 -1.73
C PRO A 103 29.04 -3.68 -2.75
N VAL A 104 28.99 -3.31 -4.03
CA VAL A 104 28.67 -4.22 -5.14
C VAL A 104 29.84 -4.27 -6.11
N GLU A 105 30.26 -5.48 -6.49
CA GLU A 105 31.27 -5.70 -7.53
C GLU A 105 30.78 -6.75 -8.54
N LEU A 106 31.12 -6.54 -9.82
CA LEU A 106 30.81 -7.46 -10.91
C LEU A 106 32.02 -8.34 -11.23
N GLY A 107 31.80 -9.66 -11.29
CA GLY A 107 32.77 -10.63 -11.77
C GLY A 107 32.22 -11.44 -12.95
N PHE A 108 32.97 -11.49 -14.05
CA PHE A 108 32.68 -12.37 -15.17
C PHE A 108 33.34 -13.73 -14.99
N LEU A 109 32.60 -14.79 -15.34
CA LEU A 109 33.11 -16.16 -15.34
C LEU A 109 34.20 -16.34 -16.40
N GLU A 110 33.97 -15.85 -17.62
CA GLU A 110 34.92 -15.98 -18.74
C GLU A 110 34.99 -14.73 -19.63
N HIS A 111 35.98 -14.72 -20.54
CA HIS A 111 36.14 -13.81 -21.68
C HIS A 111 36.39 -12.32 -21.43
N VAL A 112 36.21 -11.80 -20.21
CA VAL A 112 36.41 -10.38 -19.88
C VAL A 112 37.68 -10.19 -19.06
N GLU A 113 38.76 -9.75 -19.71
CA GLU A 113 40.07 -9.59 -19.07
C GLU A 113 40.05 -8.42 -18.06
N GLY A 114 40.42 -8.69 -16.80
CA GLY A 114 40.51 -7.69 -15.74
C GLY A 114 39.23 -7.46 -14.94
N GLU A 115 38.13 -8.14 -15.30
CA GLU A 115 36.84 -8.09 -14.60
C GLU A 115 36.39 -9.50 -14.18
N ASP A 116 37.34 -10.39 -13.85
CA ASP A 116 37.05 -11.76 -13.44
C ASP A 116 36.53 -11.84 -11.98
N ILE A 117 35.87 -12.96 -11.66
CA ILE A 117 35.33 -13.25 -10.31
C ILE A 117 36.38 -13.02 -9.19
N GLY A 118 37.64 -13.38 -9.42
CA GLY A 118 38.69 -13.23 -8.41
C GLY A 118 39.08 -11.78 -8.17
N THR A 119 39.12 -10.99 -9.24
CA THR A 119 39.35 -9.55 -9.16
C THR A 119 38.22 -8.86 -8.38
N ALA A 120 36.96 -9.21 -8.65
CA ALA A 120 35.79 -8.67 -7.96
C ALA A 120 35.80 -8.99 -6.45
N ILE A 121 36.05 -10.24 -6.07
CA ILE A 121 36.20 -10.66 -4.67
C ILE A 121 37.32 -9.87 -3.98
N ALA A 122 38.48 -9.76 -4.64
CA ALA A 122 39.61 -9.01 -4.08
C ALA A 122 39.29 -7.51 -3.90
N ASN A 123 38.40 -6.94 -4.71
CA ASN A 123 37.95 -5.56 -4.53
C ASN A 123 36.98 -5.42 -3.34
N LEU A 124 36.01 -6.33 -3.19
CA LEU A 124 35.14 -6.38 -2.00
C LEU A 124 35.97 -6.50 -0.71
N GLU A 125 36.96 -7.40 -0.68
CA GLU A 125 37.83 -7.57 0.50
C GLU A 125 38.68 -6.32 0.80
N LYS A 126 39.14 -5.57 -0.23
CA LYS A 126 39.84 -4.29 -0.02
C LYS A 126 38.93 -3.22 0.60
N GLN A 127 37.62 -3.32 0.39
CA GLN A 127 36.61 -2.45 1.00
C GLN A 127 36.26 -2.90 2.44
N GLY A 128 36.86 -3.98 2.94
CA GLY A 128 36.63 -4.49 4.28
C GLY A 128 35.44 -5.45 4.39
N VAL A 129 34.93 -5.95 3.26
CA VAL A 129 33.86 -6.96 3.25
C VAL A 129 34.38 -8.28 3.82
N GLU A 130 33.65 -8.82 4.80
CA GLU A 130 33.94 -10.08 5.48
C GLU A 130 32.93 -11.19 5.12
N HIS A 131 31.79 -10.81 4.55
CA HIS A 131 30.73 -11.71 4.09
C HIS A 131 30.27 -11.31 2.68
N ILE A 132 30.30 -12.22 1.71
CA ILE A 132 29.95 -11.96 0.32
C ILE A 132 28.71 -12.77 -0.06
N ILE A 133 27.66 -12.06 -0.48
CA ILE A 133 26.48 -12.64 -1.12
C ILE A 133 26.71 -12.68 -2.62
N THR A 134 26.84 -13.86 -3.19
CA THR A 134 27.02 -14.03 -4.63
C THR A 134 25.68 -14.16 -5.33
N VAL A 135 25.36 -13.24 -6.24
CA VAL A 135 24.15 -13.26 -7.06
C VAL A 135 24.50 -13.61 -8.51
N PRO A 136 24.25 -14.86 -8.96
CA PRO A 136 24.51 -15.23 -10.35
C PRO A 136 23.37 -14.75 -11.26
N ILE A 137 23.66 -13.84 -12.20
CA ILE A 137 22.67 -13.36 -13.17
C ILE A 137 22.60 -14.28 -14.40
N PHE A 138 22.24 -15.53 -14.17
CA PHE A 138 22.00 -16.55 -15.20
C PHE A 138 20.51 -16.85 -15.31
N VAL A 139 20.02 -17.19 -16.50
CA VAL A 139 18.58 -17.46 -16.73
C VAL A 139 18.07 -18.60 -15.83
N ALA A 140 18.90 -19.60 -15.52
CA ALA A 140 18.53 -20.68 -14.63
C ALA A 140 19.67 -21.08 -13.69
N SER A 141 19.31 -21.45 -12.47
CA SER A 141 20.21 -22.04 -11.46
C SER A 141 20.72 -23.43 -11.85
N ALA A 142 19.99 -24.12 -12.74
CA ALA A 142 20.36 -25.43 -13.25
C ALA A 142 21.19 -25.29 -14.54
N SER A 143 22.51 -25.21 -14.40
CA SER A 143 23.47 -24.99 -15.49
C SER A 143 24.87 -25.46 -15.08
N ASP A 144 25.63 -26.00 -16.04
CA ASP A 144 27.03 -26.37 -15.84
C ASP A 144 27.86 -25.18 -15.33
N HIS A 145 27.61 -23.97 -15.86
CA HIS A 145 28.29 -22.75 -15.42
C HIS A 145 28.01 -22.38 -13.96
N ILE A 146 26.83 -22.71 -13.43
CA ILE A 146 26.54 -22.49 -12.01
C ILE A 146 27.39 -23.42 -11.14
N GLU A 147 27.63 -24.65 -11.58
CA GLU A 147 28.50 -25.60 -10.90
C GLU A 147 29.98 -25.20 -11.00
N GLU A 148 30.39 -24.57 -12.10
CA GLU A 148 31.73 -23.97 -12.28
C GLU A 148 31.93 -22.81 -11.30
N ILE A 149 30.95 -21.90 -11.20
CA ILE A 149 30.99 -20.79 -10.25
C ILE A 149 31.08 -21.30 -8.82
N LYS A 150 30.25 -22.28 -8.42
CA LYS A 150 30.34 -22.90 -7.09
C LYS A 150 31.74 -23.46 -6.84
N TYR A 151 32.32 -24.16 -7.82
CA TYR A 151 33.67 -24.71 -7.69
C TYR A 151 34.72 -23.60 -7.51
N ILE A 152 34.67 -22.56 -8.34
CA ILE A 152 35.58 -21.40 -8.30
C ILE A 152 35.52 -20.70 -6.94
N LEU A 153 34.32 -20.56 -6.35
CA LEU A 153 34.08 -19.95 -5.05
C LEU A 153 34.34 -20.89 -3.86
N GLY A 154 34.75 -22.14 -4.10
CA GLY A 154 34.98 -23.12 -3.04
C GLY A 154 33.71 -23.63 -2.35
N LEU A 155 32.55 -23.41 -2.97
CA LEU A 155 31.25 -23.90 -2.51
C LEU A 155 31.03 -25.36 -2.93
N PRO A 156 30.09 -26.10 -2.30
CA PRO A 156 29.72 -27.43 -2.74
C PRO A 156 29.29 -27.46 -4.20
N SER A 157 30.07 -28.13 -5.04
CA SER A 157 29.85 -28.29 -6.48
C SER A 157 29.82 -29.77 -6.86
N SER A 158 29.07 -30.10 -7.90
CA SER A 158 29.05 -31.43 -8.52
C SER A 158 30.29 -31.73 -9.35
N ILE A 159 31.09 -30.72 -9.71
CA ILE A 159 32.33 -30.85 -10.49
C ILE A 159 33.39 -31.59 -9.68
N LYS A 160 33.97 -32.64 -10.27
CA LYS A 160 35.05 -33.42 -9.65
C LYS A 160 36.41 -32.81 -9.96
N GLU A 161 37.39 -33.04 -9.09
CA GLU A 161 38.77 -32.52 -9.23
C GLU A 161 39.43 -32.83 -10.60
N LYS A 162 39.12 -34.00 -11.17
CA LYS A 162 39.61 -34.37 -12.50
C LYS A 162 38.99 -33.51 -13.62
N GLU A 163 37.68 -33.27 -13.55
CA GLU A 163 36.94 -32.43 -14.51
C GLU A 163 37.40 -30.97 -14.39
N ALA A 164 37.56 -30.47 -13.16
CA ALA A 164 38.13 -29.15 -12.90
C ALA A 164 39.54 -28.98 -13.48
N THR A 165 40.41 -29.99 -13.34
CA THR A 165 41.77 -29.97 -13.91
C THR A 165 41.74 -29.93 -15.44
N GLU A 166 40.83 -30.69 -16.07
CA GLU A 166 40.67 -30.74 -17.53
C GLU A 166 40.09 -29.42 -18.08
N ALA A 167 39.17 -28.78 -17.35
CA ALA A 167 38.58 -27.48 -17.67
C ALA A 167 39.46 -26.29 -17.28
N GLY A 168 40.55 -26.52 -16.52
CA GLY A 168 41.42 -25.46 -16.03
C GLY A 168 40.85 -24.61 -14.89
N LEU A 169 39.77 -25.08 -14.24
CA LEU A 169 39.11 -24.42 -13.12
C LEU A 169 39.98 -24.49 -11.86
N LYS A 170 40.02 -23.40 -11.10
CA LYS A 170 40.74 -23.31 -9.83
C LYS A 170 39.90 -22.58 -8.81
N VAL A 171 39.91 -23.09 -7.58
CA VAL A 171 39.34 -22.39 -6.43
C VAL A 171 40.12 -21.10 -6.20
N ILE A 172 39.41 -19.98 -6.11
CA ILE A 172 39.98 -18.67 -5.83
C ILE A 172 40.25 -18.58 -4.32
N SER A 173 41.39 -18.01 -3.95
CA SER A 173 41.69 -17.75 -2.55
C SER A 173 40.93 -16.52 -2.08
N HIS A 174 40.13 -16.66 -1.03
CA HIS A 174 39.39 -15.58 -0.38
C HIS A 174 39.43 -15.76 1.15
N ASN A 175 39.27 -14.64 1.86
CA ASN A 175 39.15 -14.54 3.31
C ASN A 175 37.70 -14.35 3.75
N ALA A 176 36.88 -13.68 2.92
CA ALA A 176 35.47 -13.48 3.19
C ALA A 176 34.71 -14.82 3.21
N GLU A 177 33.71 -14.93 4.07
CA GLU A 177 32.73 -16.01 3.98
C GLU A 177 31.83 -15.76 2.77
N ILE A 178 31.62 -16.77 1.92
CA ILE A 178 30.86 -16.62 0.67
C ILE A 178 29.64 -17.53 0.73
N GLU A 179 28.49 -16.99 0.38
CA GLU A 179 27.30 -17.76 0.00
C GLU A 179 26.81 -17.35 -1.39
N MET A 180 25.95 -18.18 -1.98
CA MET A 180 25.45 -17.95 -3.34
C MET A 180 23.94 -18.15 -3.40
N THR A 181 23.26 -17.17 -3.97
CA THR A 181 21.80 -17.18 -4.17
C THR A 181 21.41 -18.08 -5.35
N PRO A 182 20.12 -18.41 -5.52
CA PRO A 182 19.61 -18.83 -6.82
C PRO A 182 19.86 -17.76 -7.90
N ALA A 183 19.86 -18.18 -9.16
CA ALA A 183 19.97 -17.30 -10.31
C ALA A 183 18.64 -16.57 -10.61
N LEU A 184 18.44 -16.10 -11.85
CA LEU A 184 17.22 -15.38 -12.23
C LEU A 184 15.97 -16.27 -12.12
N ASP A 185 16.06 -17.51 -12.63
CA ASP A 185 15.00 -18.53 -12.55
C ASP A 185 13.61 -18.01 -12.98
N ASP A 186 12.57 -18.26 -12.18
CA ASP A 186 11.18 -17.82 -12.39
C ASP A 186 10.78 -16.64 -11.49
N HIS A 187 11.75 -15.82 -11.09
CA HIS A 187 11.52 -14.65 -10.26
C HIS A 187 10.51 -13.68 -10.92
N GLN A 188 9.63 -13.06 -10.13
CA GLN A 188 8.55 -12.20 -10.63
C GLN A 188 9.05 -11.06 -11.54
N LEU A 189 10.13 -10.38 -11.13
CA LEU A 189 10.76 -9.33 -11.95
C LEU A 189 11.23 -9.84 -13.34
N VAL A 190 11.54 -11.14 -13.50
CA VAL A 190 11.81 -11.71 -14.84
C VAL A 190 10.53 -11.74 -15.68
N ALA A 191 9.39 -12.09 -15.07
CA ALA A 191 8.10 -12.05 -15.75
C ALA A 191 7.70 -10.63 -16.15
N GLU A 192 7.96 -9.64 -15.29
CA GLU A 192 7.71 -8.21 -15.57
C GLU A 192 8.57 -7.70 -16.73
N ILE A 193 9.87 -8.00 -16.75
CA ILE A 193 10.73 -7.69 -17.90
C ILE A 193 10.19 -8.33 -19.18
N LEU A 194 9.86 -9.62 -19.13
CA LEU A 194 9.34 -10.33 -20.30
C LEU A 194 8.03 -9.71 -20.79
N ASP A 195 7.18 -9.28 -19.86
CA ASP A 195 5.93 -8.60 -20.14
C ASP A 195 6.17 -7.30 -20.92
N ASP A 196 7.04 -6.43 -20.40
CA ASP A 196 7.40 -5.17 -21.05
C ASP A 196 7.95 -5.40 -22.46
N ARG A 197 8.79 -6.43 -22.66
CA ARG A 197 9.28 -6.80 -24.00
C ARG A 197 8.16 -7.26 -24.91
N ILE A 198 7.24 -8.09 -24.42
CA ILE A 198 6.12 -8.62 -25.20
C ILE A 198 5.15 -7.49 -25.58
N ALA A 199 4.91 -6.54 -24.68
CA ALA A 199 4.05 -5.38 -24.90
C ALA A 199 4.52 -4.52 -26.09
N THR A 200 5.82 -4.52 -26.40
CA THR A 200 6.36 -3.79 -27.57
C THR A 200 5.90 -4.35 -28.92
N VAL A 201 5.46 -5.62 -28.97
CA VAL A 201 5.04 -6.31 -30.20
C VAL A 201 3.60 -6.81 -30.17
N SER A 202 3.03 -7.01 -28.99
CA SER A 202 1.63 -7.40 -28.81
C SER A 202 0.69 -6.32 -29.37
N GLN A 203 -0.42 -6.76 -29.97
CA GLN A 203 -1.46 -5.88 -30.49
C GLN A 203 -2.85 -6.29 -29.98
N GLN A 204 -3.12 -7.59 -29.87
CA GLN A 204 -4.37 -8.16 -29.38
C GLN A 204 -4.07 -9.42 -28.55
N ALA A 205 -3.77 -9.23 -27.26
CA ALA A 205 -3.38 -10.31 -26.36
C ALA A 205 -4.36 -11.51 -26.40
N ASP A 206 -5.67 -11.27 -26.44
CA ASP A 206 -6.72 -12.31 -26.49
C ASP A 206 -6.70 -13.20 -27.76
N LYS A 207 -5.89 -12.83 -28.76
CA LYS A 207 -5.65 -13.60 -30.00
C LYS A 207 -4.17 -13.96 -30.21
N GLU A 208 -3.35 -13.77 -29.19
CA GLU A 208 -1.92 -13.98 -29.26
C GLU A 208 -1.49 -15.15 -28.38
N ILE A 209 -0.51 -15.91 -28.87
CA ILE A 209 0.15 -16.97 -28.13
C ILE A 209 1.61 -16.60 -27.99
N VAL A 210 2.11 -16.52 -26.76
CA VAL A 210 3.53 -16.30 -26.49
C VAL A 210 4.23 -17.65 -26.41
N VAL A 211 5.42 -17.74 -27.02
CA VAL A 211 6.32 -18.88 -26.88
C VAL A 211 7.67 -18.38 -26.37
N LEU A 212 7.96 -18.69 -25.12
CA LEU A 212 9.23 -18.37 -24.47
C LEU A 212 10.35 -19.24 -25.06
N ALA A 213 11.37 -18.60 -25.64
CA ALA A 213 12.48 -19.29 -26.29
C ALA A 213 13.73 -19.29 -25.41
N ALA A 214 14.05 -20.44 -24.83
CA ALA A 214 15.17 -20.62 -23.91
C ALA A 214 16.35 -21.36 -24.56
N HIS A 215 17.55 -21.18 -24.02
CA HIS A 215 18.73 -21.94 -24.48
C HIS A 215 18.57 -23.44 -24.21
N GLY A 216 18.27 -23.77 -22.94
CA GLY A 216 18.13 -25.13 -22.44
C GLY A 216 19.44 -25.84 -22.14
N THR A 217 19.34 -27.11 -21.76
CA THR A 217 20.44 -27.96 -21.30
C THR A 217 20.28 -29.39 -21.81
N SER A 218 21.38 -30.13 -21.89
CA SER A 218 21.41 -31.53 -22.32
C SER A 218 21.25 -32.51 -21.15
N ASP A 219 21.46 -32.06 -19.91
CA ASP A 219 21.20 -32.87 -18.72
C ASP A 219 19.70 -32.97 -18.43
N ALA A 220 19.24 -34.19 -18.10
CA ALA A 220 17.82 -34.45 -17.94
C ALA A 220 17.24 -33.89 -16.64
N ALA A 221 18.03 -33.82 -15.56
CA ALA A 221 17.60 -33.26 -14.29
C ALA A 221 17.53 -31.74 -14.36
N ASP A 222 18.56 -31.11 -14.94
CA ASP A 222 18.57 -29.66 -15.13
C ASP A 222 17.47 -29.22 -16.10
N LEU A 223 17.24 -29.97 -17.18
CA LEU A 223 16.17 -29.67 -18.13
C LEU A 223 14.79 -29.70 -17.46
N ALA A 224 14.58 -30.53 -16.43
CA ALA A 224 13.35 -30.54 -15.66
C ALA A 224 13.15 -29.25 -14.85
N VAL A 225 14.23 -28.69 -14.30
CA VAL A 225 14.20 -27.38 -13.60
C VAL A 225 13.89 -26.26 -14.59
N TRP A 226 14.56 -26.22 -15.75
CA TRP A 226 14.27 -25.25 -16.81
C TRP A 226 12.79 -25.26 -17.23
N LYS A 227 12.21 -26.44 -17.41
CA LYS A 227 10.78 -26.60 -17.75
C LYS A 227 9.86 -26.06 -16.67
N LYS A 228 10.19 -26.31 -15.39
CA LYS A 228 9.42 -25.80 -14.25
C LYS A 228 9.44 -24.27 -14.25
N ASN A 229 10.63 -23.68 -14.38
CA ASN A 229 10.78 -22.22 -14.34
C ASN A 229 10.04 -21.54 -15.51
N LEU A 230 10.19 -22.05 -16.74
CA LEU A 230 9.50 -21.51 -17.91
C LEU A 230 7.97 -21.68 -17.84
N ALA A 231 7.48 -22.77 -17.26
CA ALA A 231 6.05 -22.96 -17.01
C ALA A 231 5.51 -21.95 -15.98
N SER A 232 6.28 -21.70 -14.93
CA SER A 232 5.96 -20.72 -13.88
C SER A 232 5.91 -19.30 -14.45
N LEU A 233 6.94 -18.86 -15.18
CA LEU A 233 6.95 -17.58 -15.90
C LEU A 233 5.78 -17.46 -16.87
N GLY A 234 5.47 -18.53 -17.61
CA GLY A 234 4.34 -18.54 -18.53
C GLY A 234 2.97 -18.42 -17.83
N GLN A 235 2.85 -18.91 -16.59
CA GLN A 235 1.66 -18.72 -15.78
C GLN A 235 1.54 -17.27 -15.29
N GLN A 236 2.62 -16.69 -14.77
CA GLN A 236 2.65 -15.30 -14.31
C GLN A 236 2.25 -14.33 -15.44
N LEU A 237 2.78 -14.53 -16.65
CA LEU A 237 2.39 -13.74 -17.83
C LEU A 237 0.91 -13.88 -18.22
N LYS A 238 0.29 -15.04 -18.01
CA LYS A 238 -1.15 -15.25 -18.26
C LYS A 238 -2.05 -14.59 -17.24
N GLU A 239 -1.60 -14.49 -16.00
CA GLU A 239 -2.35 -13.84 -14.92
C GLU A 239 -2.38 -12.33 -15.16
N ASN A 240 -1.27 -11.76 -15.64
CA ASN A 240 -1.17 -10.33 -15.96
C ASN A 240 -1.88 -9.96 -17.28
N TYR A 241 -1.81 -10.82 -18.30
CA TYR A 241 -2.38 -10.56 -19.63
C TYR A 241 -3.22 -11.72 -20.09
N LYS A 242 -4.41 -11.41 -20.64
CA LYS A 242 -5.37 -12.39 -21.16
C LYS A 242 -4.92 -13.04 -22.47
N PHE A 243 -3.63 -13.39 -22.60
CA PHE A 243 -3.08 -14.13 -23.72
C PHE A 243 -3.84 -15.43 -23.93
N LEU A 244 -4.05 -15.82 -25.19
CA LEU A 244 -4.72 -17.08 -25.51
C LEU A 244 -3.94 -18.27 -24.94
N ASN A 245 -2.61 -18.21 -25.01
CA ASN A 245 -1.72 -19.17 -24.37
C ASN A 245 -0.31 -18.59 -24.20
N VAL A 246 0.44 -19.16 -23.27
CA VAL A 246 1.88 -18.95 -23.09
C VAL A 246 2.49 -20.33 -22.93
N ASP A 247 3.44 -20.65 -23.81
CA ASP A 247 4.16 -21.93 -23.86
C ASP A 247 5.66 -21.63 -23.94
N TYR A 248 6.49 -22.67 -24.01
CA TYR A 248 7.94 -22.52 -24.09
C TYR A 248 8.58 -23.57 -24.98
N GLY A 249 9.78 -23.28 -25.47
CA GLY A 249 10.59 -24.24 -26.22
C GLY A 249 12.07 -23.92 -26.18
N PHE A 250 12.88 -24.94 -26.48
CA PHE A 250 14.34 -24.85 -26.40
C PHE A 250 14.98 -24.68 -27.78
N VAL A 251 15.94 -23.77 -27.87
CA VAL A 251 16.58 -23.34 -29.12
C VAL A 251 17.85 -24.16 -29.40
N ALA A 252 18.60 -24.49 -28.36
CA ALA A 252 19.90 -25.15 -28.49
C ALA A 252 19.85 -26.60 -28.00
N LEU A 253 19.42 -26.81 -26.75
CA LEU A 253 19.51 -28.09 -26.06
C LEU A 253 18.22 -28.40 -25.30
N GLY A 254 17.72 -29.62 -25.43
CA GLY A 254 16.52 -30.09 -24.74
C GLY A 254 15.26 -30.12 -25.60
N GLU A 255 14.20 -30.67 -25.02
CA GLU A 255 12.89 -30.85 -25.65
C GLU A 255 11.79 -30.25 -24.76
N PRO A 256 10.73 -29.63 -25.31
CA PRO A 256 10.42 -29.59 -26.74
C PRO A 256 11.27 -28.56 -27.49
N ASN A 257 11.70 -28.92 -28.71
CA ASN A 257 12.34 -27.97 -29.61
C ASN A 257 11.40 -26.80 -29.94
N ILE A 258 11.92 -25.57 -29.90
CA ILE A 258 11.15 -24.34 -30.14
C ILE A 258 10.37 -24.35 -31.47
N ARG A 259 10.96 -24.90 -32.54
CA ARG A 259 10.32 -25.01 -33.84
C ARG A 259 9.08 -25.89 -33.78
N THR A 260 9.18 -27.04 -33.10
CA THR A 260 8.07 -27.97 -32.94
C THR A 260 6.91 -27.34 -32.17
N VAL A 261 7.22 -26.53 -31.14
CA VAL A 261 6.20 -25.80 -30.37
C VAL A 261 5.50 -24.77 -31.23
N VAL A 262 6.25 -23.92 -31.94
CA VAL A 262 5.68 -22.88 -32.82
C VAL A 262 4.81 -23.50 -33.92
N GLU A 263 5.29 -24.56 -34.60
CA GLU A 263 4.51 -25.28 -35.62
C GLU A 263 3.21 -25.88 -35.04
N ALA A 264 3.27 -26.47 -33.85
CA ALA A 264 2.10 -27.02 -33.18
C ALA A 264 1.08 -25.91 -32.86
N LYS A 265 1.52 -24.78 -32.29
CA LYS A 265 0.62 -23.67 -31.94
C LYS A 265 -0.03 -23.02 -33.16
N GLN A 266 0.72 -22.83 -34.25
CA GLN A 266 0.16 -22.33 -35.51
C GLN A 266 -0.89 -23.27 -36.08
N LYS A 267 -0.65 -24.58 -36.01
CA LYS A 267 -1.58 -25.60 -36.50
C LYS A 267 -2.84 -25.71 -35.64
N GLU A 268 -2.68 -25.66 -34.32
CA GLU A 268 -3.77 -25.73 -33.35
C GLU A 268 -4.64 -24.45 -33.36
N ASN A 269 -4.03 -23.29 -33.67
CA ASN A 269 -4.66 -21.98 -33.59
C ASN A 269 -4.40 -21.15 -34.87
N PRO A 270 -4.99 -21.51 -36.02
CA PRO A 270 -4.70 -20.87 -37.31
C PRO A 270 -5.10 -19.38 -37.41
N GLY A 271 -5.85 -18.86 -36.44
CA GLY A 271 -6.22 -17.44 -36.35
C GLY A 271 -5.44 -16.65 -35.29
N ALA A 272 -4.52 -17.30 -34.55
CA ALA A 272 -3.73 -16.64 -33.52
C ALA A 272 -2.38 -16.15 -34.06
N SER A 273 -1.93 -14.99 -33.59
CA SER A 273 -0.56 -14.53 -33.82
C SER A 273 0.37 -15.19 -32.80
N ILE A 274 1.52 -15.68 -33.25
CA ILE A 274 2.52 -16.26 -32.35
C ILE A 274 3.59 -15.21 -32.07
N ILE A 275 3.83 -14.89 -30.80
CA ILE A 275 4.96 -14.05 -30.36
C ILE A 275 6.04 -14.98 -29.84
N VAL A 276 7.27 -14.86 -30.35
CA VAL A 276 8.42 -15.60 -29.82
C VAL A 276 9.25 -14.64 -28.98
N MET A 277 9.34 -14.90 -27.67
CA MET A 277 10.07 -14.04 -26.74
C MET A 277 11.30 -14.79 -26.19
N PRO A 278 12.53 -14.36 -26.52
CA PRO A 278 13.72 -15.01 -25.99
C PRO A 278 13.89 -14.77 -24.49
N VAL A 279 14.19 -15.84 -23.74
CA VAL A 279 14.58 -15.77 -22.33
C VAL A 279 16.10 -15.91 -22.27
N MET A 280 16.80 -14.80 -22.54
CA MET A 280 18.25 -14.69 -22.62
C MET A 280 18.70 -13.46 -21.83
N LEU A 281 19.83 -13.55 -21.13
CA LEU A 281 20.30 -12.43 -20.31
C LEU A 281 20.56 -11.16 -21.14
N SER A 282 21.31 -11.26 -22.23
CA SER A 282 21.69 -10.14 -23.10
C SER A 282 21.65 -10.58 -24.58
N GLU A 283 21.43 -9.63 -25.49
CA GLU A 283 21.34 -9.92 -26.92
C GLU A 283 22.67 -10.41 -27.51
N GLY A 284 22.58 -11.38 -28.43
CA GLY A 284 23.74 -11.96 -29.07
C GLY A 284 23.38 -12.92 -30.19
N THR A 285 24.27 -13.86 -30.51
CA THR A 285 24.08 -14.81 -31.62
C THR A 285 22.78 -15.60 -31.51
N PHE A 286 22.34 -15.95 -30.30
CA PHE A 286 21.07 -16.68 -30.12
C PHE A 286 19.85 -15.85 -30.51
N THR A 287 19.74 -14.64 -29.97
CA THR A 287 18.59 -13.76 -30.15
C THR A 287 18.55 -13.14 -31.55
N GLY A 288 19.73 -12.80 -32.11
CA GLY A 288 19.83 -12.14 -33.41
C GLY A 288 19.95 -13.10 -34.61
N THR A 289 20.35 -14.35 -34.40
CA THR A 289 20.64 -15.29 -35.52
C THR A 289 20.03 -16.66 -35.31
N ARG A 290 20.34 -17.36 -34.21
CA ARG A 290 19.98 -18.77 -34.06
C ARG A 290 18.47 -19.00 -33.97
N ILE A 291 17.75 -18.20 -33.17
CA ILE A 291 16.29 -18.30 -33.06
C ILE A 291 15.64 -18.03 -34.43
N PRO A 292 15.96 -16.92 -35.13
CA PRO A 292 15.49 -16.71 -36.51
C PRO A 292 15.79 -17.86 -37.48
N GLU A 293 17.01 -18.41 -37.44
CA GLU A 293 17.40 -19.55 -38.29
C GLU A 293 16.58 -20.81 -38.02
N VAL A 294 16.38 -21.15 -36.75
CA VAL A 294 15.60 -22.34 -36.35
C VAL A 294 14.12 -22.20 -36.75
N LEU A 295 13.60 -20.98 -36.76
CA LEU A 295 12.22 -20.68 -37.11
C LEU A 295 12.04 -20.22 -38.57
N ASP A 296 13.06 -20.41 -39.42
CA ASP A 296 12.99 -20.04 -40.83
C ASP A 296 11.79 -20.71 -41.53
N GLY A 297 11.09 -19.92 -42.33
CA GLY A 297 9.86 -20.31 -43.02
C GLY A 297 8.59 -20.35 -42.16
N LEU A 298 8.64 -20.01 -40.86
CA LEU A 298 7.44 -19.87 -40.00
C LEU A 298 7.05 -18.40 -39.83
N THR A 299 5.74 -18.14 -39.65
CA THR A 299 5.22 -16.79 -39.39
C THR A 299 5.08 -16.52 -37.89
N TYR A 300 5.83 -15.55 -37.36
CA TYR A 300 5.76 -15.15 -35.95
C TYR A 300 6.11 -13.67 -35.79
N LEU A 301 5.65 -13.09 -34.68
CA LEU A 301 6.05 -11.78 -34.19
C LEU A 301 7.30 -11.95 -33.33
N TYR A 302 8.24 -11.03 -33.49
CA TYR A 302 9.52 -11.05 -32.79
C TYR A 302 9.90 -9.64 -32.39
N PRO A 303 10.34 -9.40 -31.15
CA PRO A 303 10.77 -8.08 -30.69
C PRO A 303 11.84 -7.45 -31.60
N ALA A 304 11.88 -6.12 -31.61
CA ALA A 304 12.93 -5.37 -32.29
C ALA A 304 14.30 -5.60 -31.62
N GLU A 305 15.39 -5.30 -32.33
CA GLU A 305 16.74 -5.29 -31.73
C GLU A 305 16.78 -4.30 -30.56
N GLY A 306 17.41 -4.73 -29.46
CA GLY A 306 17.41 -4.06 -28.16
C GLY A 306 16.28 -4.48 -27.21
N GLN A 307 15.37 -5.38 -27.64
CA GLN A 307 14.22 -5.84 -26.86
C GLN A 307 14.10 -7.38 -26.85
N ARG A 308 15.12 -8.12 -27.31
CA ARG A 308 15.12 -9.59 -27.45
C ARG A 308 15.85 -10.30 -26.30
N SER A 309 16.01 -9.63 -25.17
CA SER A 309 16.66 -10.17 -23.97
C SER A 309 16.12 -9.49 -22.71
N LEU A 310 16.54 -10.00 -21.56
CA LEU A 310 16.21 -9.42 -20.27
C LEU A 310 16.91 -8.05 -20.12
N LEU A 311 18.19 -7.94 -20.45
CA LEU A 311 18.93 -6.68 -20.44
C LEU A 311 18.81 -5.92 -21.78
N PRO A 312 18.88 -4.58 -21.75
CA PRO A 312 18.95 -3.71 -20.56
C PRO A 312 17.57 -3.44 -19.94
N HIS A 313 17.42 -3.59 -18.61
CA HIS A 313 16.18 -3.28 -17.88
C HIS A 313 16.46 -3.03 -16.40
N ASP A 314 15.83 -2.01 -15.82
CA ASP A 314 16.04 -1.57 -14.42
C ASP A 314 15.72 -2.69 -13.41
N ASP A 315 14.71 -3.51 -13.74
CA ASP A 315 14.33 -4.66 -12.89
C ASP A 315 15.41 -5.73 -12.72
N ILE A 316 16.44 -5.79 -13.57
CA ILE A 316 17.58 -6.67 -13.30
C ILE A 316 18.36 -6.17 -12.07
N SER A 317 18.55 -4.86 -11.94
CA SER A 317 19.18 -4.24 -10.77
C SER A 317 18.36 -4.53 -9.51
N ASN A 318 17.03 -4.32 -9.58
CA ASN A 318 16.10 -4.62 -8.48
C ASN A 318 16.11 -6.11 -8.11
N LEU A 319 16.17 -7.01 -9.09
CA LEU A 319 16.24 -8.45 -8.85
C LEU A 319 17.55 -8.85 -8.15
N ILE A 320 18.68 -8.26 -8.56
CA ILE A 320 19.97 -8.52 -7.90
C ILE A 320 19.89 -8.17 -6.41
N VAL A 321 19.34 -6.99 -6.10
CA VAL A 321 19.12 -6.55 -4.71
C VAL A 321 18.19 -7.50 -3.97
N ALA A 322 17.06 -7.87 -4.58
CA ALA A 322 16.10 -8.81 -3.97
C ALA A 322 16.75 -10.16 -3.62
N ARG A 323 17.51 -10.75 -4.56
CA ARG A 323 18.25 -12.00 -4.32
C ARG A 323 19.27 -11.87 -3.20
N ALA A 324 20.02 -10.76 -3.19
CA ALA A 324 21.01 -10.54 -2.15
C ALA A 324 20.35 -10.45 -0.77
N TYR A 325 19.23 -9.75 -0.66
CA TYR A 325 18.54 -9.52 0.60
C TYR A 325 17.83 -10.79 1.11
N ASP A 326 17.27 -11.62 0.21
CA ASP A 326 16.76 -12.94 0.55
C ASP A 326 17.83 -13.79 1.25
N ALA A 327 19.05 -13.80 0.70
CA ALA A 327 20.16 -14.56 1.27
C ALA A 327 20.66 -13.98 2.59
N MET A 328 20.70 -12.65 2.72
CA MET A 328 21.02 -11.99 3.99
C MET A 328 20.02 -12.28 5.11
N GLY A 329 18.85 -12.86 4.81
CA GLY A 329 17.82 -13.16 5.80
C GLY A 329 17.21 -11.88 6.38
N VAL A 330 17.01 -10.86 5.53
CA VAL A 330 16.41 -9.57 5.90
C VAL A 330 15.04 -9.76 6.56
N PHE A 331 14.31 -10.80 6.15
CA PHE A 331 13.07 -11.26 6.78
C PHE A 331 13.23 -12.68 7.35
N ALA A 332 12.33 -13.09 8.25
CA ALA A 332 12.38 -14.41 8.89
C ALA A 332 12.06 -15.57 7.91
N GLY A 333 11.57 -15.25 6.72
CA GLY A 333 11.21 -16.18 5.65
C GLY A 333 10.34 -15.50 4.59
N GLY A 334 9.92 -16.25 3.58
CA GLY A 334 9.15 -15.72 2.46
C GLY A 334 10.01 -15.04 1.40
N ASN A 335 9.38 -14.62 0.30
CA ASN A 335 9.99 -13.90 -0.82
C ASN A 335 9.14 -12.69 -1.28
N GLY A 336 8.16 -12.30 -0.46
CA GLY A 336 7.30 -11.14 -0.72
C GLY A 336 6.20 -11.34 -1.76
N ALA A 337 5.98 -12.57 -2.25
CA ALA A 337 4.87 -12.89 -3.14
C ALA A 337 3.62 -13.34 -2.37
N GLU A 338 2.43 -13.26 -2.97
CA GLU A 338 1.14 -13.57 -2.34
C GLU A 338 1.11 -14.95 -1.67
N ASN A 339 1.70 -15.96 -2.33
CA ASN A 339 1.74 -17.33 -1.83
C ASN A 339 2.91 -17.62 -0.88
N SER A 340 3.78 -16.64 -0.66
CA SER A 340 4.99 -16.76 0.15
C SER A 340 5.41 -15.36 0.69
N PRO A 341 4.54 -14.68 1.46
CA PRO A 341 4.79 -13.32 1.94
C PRO A 341 6.01 -13.29 2.85
N TYR A 342 6.71 -12.15 2.88
CA TYR A 342 7.81 -11.93 3.81
C TYR A 342 7.32 -12.04 5.25
N GLN A 343 8.04 -12.81 6.05
CA GLN A 343 7.71 -13.07 7.45
C GLN A 343 8.46 -12.09 8.34
N ILE A 344 7.71 -11.33 9.14
CA ILE A 344 8.26 -10.32 10.05
C ILE A 344 8.14 -10.86 11.49
N ALA A 345 9.28 -10.96 12.18
CA ALA A 345 9.37 -11.44 13.56
C ALA A 345 10.05 -10.42 14.50
N THR A 346 10.68 -9.37 13.96
CA THR A 346 11.36 -8.32 14.77
C THR A 346 11.08 -6.92 14.24
N ALA A 347 11.37 -5.92 15.08
CA ALA A 347 11.21 -4.50 14.73
C ALA A 347 12.12 -4.10 13.55
N GLU A 348 13.34 -4.63 13.51
CA GLU A 348 14.28 -4.39 12.42
C GLU A 348 13.75 -4.95 11.10
N GLN A 349 13.05 -6.09 11.13
CA GLN A 349 12.42 -6.65 9.93
C GLN A 349 11.21 -5.83 9.48
N LEU A 350 10.42 -5.30 10.43
CA LEU A 350 9.33 -4.37 10.11
C LEU A 350 9.88 -3.09 9.47
N ASP A 351 11.02 -2.59 9.94
CA ASP A 351 11.70 -1.43 9.36
C ASP A 351 12.21 -1.68 7.94
N GLN A 352 12.43 -2.94 7.54
CA GLN A 352 12.81 -3.26 6.16
C GLN A 352 11.65 -3.16 5.18
N VAL A 353 10.39 -3.11 5.63
CA VAL A 353 9.22 -2.93 4.75
C VAL A 353 9.33 -1.67 3.89
N HIS A 354 10.01 -0.62 4.38
CA HIS A 354 10.30 0.60 3.61
C HIS A 354 10.96 0.35 2.25
N ASN A 355 11.71 -0.76 2.12
CA ASN A 355 12.44 -1.11 0.90
C ASN A 355 11.63 -2.04 -0.03
N TYR A 356 10.41 -2.43 0.35
CA TYR A 356 9.63 -3.48 -0.29
C TYR A 356 8.13 -3.13 -0.35
N LEU A 357 7.82 -1.87 -0.65
CA LEU A 357 6.47 -1.30 -0.55
C LEU A 357 5.41 -1.97 -1.42
N ASN A 358 5.81 -2.73 -2.45
CA ASN A 358 4.94 -3.45 -3.37
C ASN A 358 4.87 -4.97 -3.10
N LYS A 359 5.34 -5.42 -1.93
CA LYS A 359 5.40 -6.84 -1.56
C LYS A 359 4.40 -7.20 -0.46
N ASP A 360 4.23 -8.50 -0.27
CA ASP A 360 3.31 -9.07 0.70
C ASP A 360 4.02 -9.46 1.99
N PHE A 361 3.40 -9.14 3.12
CA PHE A 361 3.97 -9.32 4.45
C PHE A 361 3.02 -10.03 5.39
N VAL A 362 3.59 -10.83 6.29
CA VAL A 362 2.87 -11.45 7.39
C VAL A 362 3.66 -11.32 8.68
N LEU A 363 3.01 -10.87 9.75
CA LEU A 363 3.62 -10.92 11.08
C LEU A 363 3.61 -12.37 11.61
N THR A 364 4.74 -12.75 12.21
CA THR A 364 4.93 -14.06 12.86
C THR A 364 5.23 -13.94 14.35
N ALA A 365 5.38 -12.71 14.84
CA ALA A 365 5.55 -12.37 16.24
C ALA A 365 4.97 -10.98 16.52
N ASP A 366 4.75 -10.69 17.81
CA ASP A 366 4.47 -9.32 18.25
C ASP A 366 5.75 -8.47 18.13
N ILE A 367 5.60 -7.22 17.73
CA ILE A 367 6.68 -6.28 17.44
C ILE A 367 6.64 -5.12 18.42
N ASP A 368 7.79 -4.78 19.01
CA ASP A 368 7.96 -3.64 19.90
C ASP A 368 8.86 -2.58 19.26
N LEU A 369 8.29 -1.42 18.96
CA LEU A 369 8.98 -0.29 18.34
C LEU A 369 9.58 0.71 19.35
N SER A 370 9.66 0.37 20.65
CA SER A 370 10.25 1.26 21.66
C SER A 370 11.72 1.62 21.42
N GLY A 371 12.44 0.82 20.61
CA GLY A 371 13.78 1.15 20.11
C GLY A 371 13.81 2.32 19.11
N TYR A 372 12.68 2.58 18.44
CA TYR A 372 12.50 3.61 17.42
C TYR A 372 11.87 4.86 18.05
N LYS A 373 12.71 5.85 18.39
CA LYS A 373 12.24 7.10 19.02
C LYS A 373 11.34 7.95 18.13
N ASN A 374 11.52 7.81 16.82
CA ASN A 374 10.75 8.48 15.79
C ASN A 374 10.67 7.54 14.60
N TRP A 375 9.60 6.76 14.54
CA TRP A 375 9.31 5.84 13.45
C TRP A 375 9.15 6.63 12.15
N GLU A 376 9.75 6.12 11.08
CA GLU A 376 9.51 6.61 9.73
C GLU A 376 8.26 5.92 9.18
N PRO A 377 7.23 6.64 8.72
CA PRO A 377 6.03 6.00 8.18
C PRO A 377 6.33 5.09 6.98
N ILE A 378 5.73 3.90 6.96
CA ILE A 378 5.80 2.99 5.82
C ILE A 378 4.98 3.57 4.67
N GLY A 379 5.65 3.88 3.55
CA GLY A 379 5.04 4.53 2.40
C GLY A 379 4.83 6.04 2.64
N ALA A 380 5.07 6.84 1.61
CA ALA A 380 5.00 8.29 1.65
C ALA A 380 3.99 8.84 0.64
N PHE A 381 3.40 9.99 0.95
CA PHE A 381 2.63 10.74 -0.03
C PHE A 381 3.57 11.59 -0.89
N LYS A 382 3.48 11.39 -2.20
CA LYS A 382 4.10 12.23 -3.23
C LYS A 382 3.13 12.31 -4.40
N PRO A 383 2.82 13.48 -4.96
CA PRO A 383 1.96 13.57 -6.13
C PRO A 383 2.51 12.73 -7.30
N LEU A 384 1.60 12.09 -8.05
CA LEU A 384 1.88 11.21 -9.18
C LEU A 384 2.67 11.93 -10.27
N SER A 385 2.41 13.23 -10.47
CA SER A 385 3.23 14.08 -11.33
C SER A 385 3.15 15.55 -10.92
N GLU A 386 3.93 16.42 -11.56
CA GLU A 386 3.85 17.88 -11.35
C GLU A 386 2.61 18.52 -12.00
N LYS A 387 1.74 17.74 -12.63
CA LYS A 387 0.53 18.28 -13.27
C LYS A 387 -0.52 18.63 -12.22
N PRO A 388 -1.26 19.75 -12.39
CA PRO A 388 -2.29 20.16 -11.44
C PRO A 388 -3.37 19.10 -11.17
N GLU A 389 -3.73 18.30 -12.17
CA GLU A 389 -4.72 17.22 -12.02
C GLU A 389 -4.22 16.03 -11.16
N ASP A 390 -2.91 15.89 -10.98
CA ASP A 390 -2.27 14.79 -10.26
C ASP A 390 -1.82 15.20 -8.85
N GLU A 391 -2.06 16.46 -8.42
CA GLU A 391 -1.55 17.02 -7.16
C GLU A 391 -2.01 16.24 -5.91
N GLU A 392 -3.17 15.59 -6.01
CA GLU A 392 -3.79 14.78 -4.93
C GLU A 392 -3.73 13.28 -5.18
N THR A 393 -3.26 12.85 -6.37
CA THR A 393 -3.09 11.44 -6.68
C THR A 393 -1.71 11.00 -6.22
N PRO A 394 -1.56 10.08 -5.26
CA PRO A 394 -0.25 9.62 -4.80
C PRO A 394 0.47 8.75 -5.85
N ASP A 395 1.78 8.90 -5.90
CA ASP A 395 2.73 8.10 -6.67
C ASP A 395 2.86 6.70 -6.03
N PRO A 396 2.40 5.63 -6.71
CA PRO A 396 2.43 4.28 -6.15
C PRO A 396 3.84 3.73 -5.93
N GLU A 397 4.89 4.32 -6.54
CA GLU A 397 6.27 3.88 -6.37
C GLU A 397 6.84 4.22 -4.99
N VAL A 398 6.27 5.23 -4.31
CA VAL A 398 6.70 5.64 -2.97
C VAL A 398 5.66 5.38 -1.88
N ALA A 399 4.45 4.97 -2.26
CA ALA A 399 3.41 4.55 -1.34
C ALA A 399 3.43 3.04 -1.12
N PHE A 400 2.86 2.57 -0.01
CA PHE A 400 2.65 1.14 0.19
C PHE A 400 1.51 0.63 -0.70
N THR A 401 1.78 -0.38 -1.51
CA THR A 401 0.83 -0.95 -2.49
C THR A 401 0.62 -2.45 -2.33
N GLY A 402 1.39 -3.11 -1.46
CA GLY A 402 1.30 -4.54 -1.19
C GLY A 402 0.22 -4.94 -0.19
N THR A 403 0.38 -6.12 0.40
CA THR A 403 -0.49 -6.62 1.47
C THR A 403 0.26 -6.74 2.80
N PHE A 404 -0.41 -6.40 3.89
CA PHE A 404 0.12 -6.53 5.25
C PHE A 404 -0.87 -7.27 6.14
N ASP A 405 -0.60 -8.56 6.38
CA ASP A 405 -1.37 -9.39 7.30
C ASP A 405 -0.71 -9.39 8.68
N GLY A 406 -1.36 -8.71 9.63
CA GLY A 406 -0.95 -8.72 11.03
C GLY A 406 -1.09 -10.11 11.68
N ASN A 407 -1.84 -11.04 11.08
CA ASN A 407 -2.02 -12.42 11.55
C ASN A 407 -2.39 -12.50 13.05
N GLY A 408 -3.10 -11.48 13.55
CA GLY A 408 -3.52 -11.33 14.94
C GLY A 408 -2.45 -10.85 15.91
N HIS A 409 -1.23 -10.58 15.44
CA HIS A 409 -0.11 -10.05 16.21
C HIS A 409 -0.23 -8.54 16.49
N THR A 410 0.55 -8.09 17.47
CA THR A 410 0.55 -6.70 17.95
C THR A 410 1.82 -5.98 17.55
N ILE A 411 1.70 -4.80 16.97
CA ILE A 411 2.77 -3.79 16.90
C ILE A 411 2.54 -2.79 18.03
N CYS A 412 3.55 -2.55 18.87
CA CYS A 412 3.40 -1.66 20.02
C CYS A 412 4.47 -0.57 20.10
N ASN A 413 4.13 0.50 20.83
CA ASN A 413 4.99 1.64 21.13
C ASN A 413 5.43 2.43 19.88
N VAL A 414 4.53 2.57 18.89
CA VAL A 414 4.74 3.45 17.73
C VAL A 414 4.88 4.89 18.23
N ALA A 415 5.97 5.58 17.88
CA ALA A 415 6.18 6.97 18.23
C ALA A 415 6.60 7.77 16.99
N ILE A 416 5.81 8.77 16.61
CA ILE A 416 6.07 9.62 15.44
C ILE A 416 5.86 11.09 15.82
N ASN A 417 6.84 11.94 15.51
CA ASN A 417 6.78 13.37 15.77
C ASN A 417 7.16 14.16 14.51
N GLN A 418 6.17 14.41 13.66
CA GLN A 418 6.27 15.16 12.41
C GLN A 418 5.23 16.29 12.37
N PRO A 419 5.38 17.37 13.16
CA PRO A 419 4.35 18.39 13.34
C PRO A 419 4.01 19.21 12.08
N GLU A 420 4.83 19.12 11.03
CA GLU A 420 4.56 19.70 9.71
C GLU A 420 4.23 18.62 8.65
N GLY A 421 4.24 17.35 9.07
CA GLY A 421 4.11 16.18 8.21
C GLY A 421 2.69 15.98 7.68
N MET A 422 2.62 15.39 6.50
CA MET A 422 1.41 14.95 5.83
C MET A 422 1.44 13.43 5.71
N SER A 423 0.27 12.79 5.86
CA SER A 423 0.13 11.33 5.74
C SER A 423 1.02 10.64 6.76
N VAL A 424 0.69 10.84 8.03
CA VAL A 424 1.52 10.42 9.17
C VAL A 424 0.81 9.30 9.92
N GLY A 425 1.48 8.16 10.06
CA GLY A 425 1.06 6.99 10.82
C GLY A 425 2.09 5.87 10.75
N LEU A 426 1.81 4.71 11.35
CA LEU A 426 2.65 3.51 11.15
C LEU A 426 2.87 3.26 9.64
N PHE A 427 1.79 3.35 8.88
CA PHE A 427 1.78 3.53 7.43
C PHE A 427 1.45 4.99 7.12
N GLY A 428 2.29 5.63 6.31
CA GLY A 428 2.07 7.02 5.94
C GLY A 428 1.00 7.13 4.85
N CYS A 429 1.31 6.59 3.68
CA CYS A 429 0.42 6.57 2.51
C CYS A 429 0.29 5.16 1.94
N ILE A 430 -0.95 4.70 1.74
CA ILE A 430 -1.27 3.43 1.08
C ILE A 430 -2.07 3.67 -0.20
N VAL A 431 -1.82 2.86 -1.23
CA VAL A 431 -2.43 3.01 -2.56
C VAL A 431 -2.87 1.66 -3.11
N GLY A 432 -4.17 1.51 -3.36
CA GLY A 432 -4.75 0.33 -3.99
C GLY A 432 -5.22 0.58 -5.41
N LYS A 433 -5.20 -0.46 -6.25
CA LYS A 433 -5.66 -0.43 -7.65
C LYS A 433 -6.77 -1.44 -7.86
N GLN A 434 -7.66 -1.23 -8.84
CA GLN A 434 -8.78 -2.16 -9.10
C GLN A 434 -8.37 -3.64 -9.24
N ASN A 435 -7.28 -3.92 -9.96
CA ASN A 435 -6.81 -5.29 -10.19
C ASN A 435 -5.76 -5.76 -9.17
N ASN A 436 -5.33 -4.88 -8.26
CA ASN A 436 -4.35 -5.18 -7.23
C ASN A 436 -4.65 -4.31 -5.99
N PRO A 437 -5.63 -4.71 -5.16
CA PRO A 437 -5.99 -3.93 -3.98
C PRO A 437 -4.85 -3.95 -2.96
N CYS A 438 -4.56 -2.80 -2.38
CA CYS A 438 -3.72 -2.74 -1.18
C CYS A 438 -4.55 -3.25 0.01
N SER A 439 -3.94 -4.02 0.91
CA SER A 439 -4.65 -4.49 2.11
C SER A 439 -3.82 -4.40 3.38
N ILE A 440 -4.47 -3.98 4.46
CA ILE A 440 -3.94 -4.07 5.82
C ILE A 440 -5.01 -4.77 6.66
N SER A 441 -4.67 -5.94 7.19
CA SER A 441 -5.64 -6.77 7.89
C SER A 441 -5.10 -7.46 9.13
N ASN A 442 -6.00 -7.88 10.02
CA ASN A 442 -5.71 -8.69 11.22
C ASN A 442 -4.61 -8.10 12.13
N LEU A 443 -4.51 -6.78 12.18
CA LEU A 443 -3.43 -6.08 12.86
C LEU A 443 -3.91 -5.47 14.18
N LYS A 444 -3.14 -5.70 15.25
CA LYS A 444 -3.31 -4.97 16.50
C LYS A 444 -2.22 -3.92 16.62
N VAL A 445 -2.59 -2.69 16.93
CA VAL A 445 -1.66 -1.62 17.28
C VAL A 445 -1.91 -1.20 18.72
N LYS A 446 -0.83 -0.98 19.48
CA LYS A 446 -0.93 -0.65 20.90
C LYS A 446 0.04 0.45 21.35
N CYS A 447 -0.44 1.40 22.13
CA CYS A 447 0.36 2.50 22.68
C CYS A 447 1.08 3.33 21.59
N ALA A 448 0.34 3.72 20.55
CA ALA A 448 0.82 4.61 19.50
C ALA A 448 0.71 6.09 19.91
N ASN A 449 1.72 6.89 19.58
CA ASN A 449 1.69 8.33 19.81
C ASN A 449 2.20 9.03 18.55
N VAL A 450 1.26 9.59 17.78
CA VAL A 450 1.52 10.16 16.46
C VAL A 450 1.19 11.64 16.45
N ILE A 451 2.16 12.46 16.06
CA ILE A 451 2.01 13.90 15.86
C ILE A 451 2.27 14.20 14.38
N GLY A 452 1.27 14.75 13.71
CA GLY A 452 1.28 15.17 12.30
C GLY A 452 0.64 16.54 12.12
N ASN A 453 0.42 16.93 10.86
CA ASN A 453 -0.37 18.12 10.50
C ASN A 453 -1.60 17.77 9.68
N PHE A 454 -1.43 17.01 8.60
CA PHE A 454 -2.47 16.60 7.66
C PHE A 454 -2.53 15.08 7.54
N CYS A 455 -3.74 14.50 7.50
CA CYS A 455 -3.95 13.05 7.35
C CYS A 455 -3.15 12.27 8.39
N VAL A 456 -3.56 12.39 9.65
CA VAL A 456 -2.85 11.82 10.80
C VAL A 456 -3.65 10.64 11.33
N GLY A 457 -3.07 9.46 11.28
CA GLY A 457 -3.61 8.23 11.88
C GLY A 457 -2.55 7.55 12.72
N ASP A 458 -2.90 6.97 13.87
CA ASP A 458 -1.94 6.14 14.61
C ASP A 458 -1.49 4.93 13.78
N VAL A 459 -2.40 4.38 12.96
CA VAL A 459 -2.10 3.25 12.06
C VAL A 459 -1.83 3.70 10.63
N ILE A 460 -2.76 4.43 10.00
CA ILE A 460 -2.68 4.83 8.58
C ILE A 460 -2.92 6.33 8.46
N GLY A 461 -1.97 7.06 7.88
CA GLY A 461 -2.13 8.48 7.60
C GLY A 461 -3.16 8.74 6.50
N PHE A 462 -2.90 8.24 5.30
CA PHE A 462 -3.73 8.44 4.12
C PHE A 462 -3.89 7.15 3.30
N GLN A 463 -5.10 6.92 2.78
CA GLN A 463 -5.37 5.86 1.81
C GLN A 463 -5.91 6.42 0.49
N TYR A 464 -5.49 5.82 -0.62
CA TYR A 464 -5.97 6.18 -1.95
C TYR A 464 -6.36 4.97 -2.81
N GLY A 465 -7.43 5.10 -3.58
CA GLY A 465 -7.93 4.03 -4.47
C GLY A 465 -8.47 2.80 -3.72
N ASN A 466 -8.48 1.65 -4.39
CA ASN A 466 -9.11 0.42 -3.89
C ASN A 466 -8.30 -0.27 -2.77
N CYS A 467 -8.52 0.14 -1.52
CA CYS A 467 -7.89 -0.44 -0.33
C CYS A 467 -8.87 -1.27 0.51
N ILE A 468 -8.37 -2.35 1.12
CA ILE A 468 -9.14 -3.20 2.05
C ILE A 468 -8.54 -3.06 3.45
N LEU A 469 -9.30 -2.46 4.37
CA LEU A 469 -8.92 -2.27 5.77
C LEU A 469 -9.86 -3.09 6.66
N GLU A 470 -9.37 -4.23 7.16
CA GLU A 470 -10.22 -5.19 7.88
C GLU A 470 -9.58 -5.69 9.17
N ASN A 471 -10.37 -5.78 10.25
CA ASN A 471 -9.94 -6.36 11.52
C ASN A 471 -8.68 -5.67 12.10
N ILE A 472 -8.66 -4.33 12.04
CA ILE A 472 -7.61 -3.50 12.66
C ILE A 472 -8.07 -3.06 14.04
N THR A 473 -7.24 -3.26 15.06
CA THR A 473 -7.58 -2.94 16.45
C THR A 473 -6.51 -2.07 17.11
N LEU A 474 -6.87 -0.84 17.46
CA LEU A 474 -6.02 0.13 18.17
C LEU A 474 -6.37 0.16 19.66
N THR A 475 -5.42 -0.16 20.54
CA THR A 475 -5.68 -0.35 21.99
C THR A 475 -4.60 0.24 22.90
N GLY A 476 -4.89 0.41 24.18
CA GLY A 476 -3.95 1.02 25.13
C GLY A 476 -4.04 2.56 25.11
N ASN A 477 -2.96 3.22 25.49
CA ASN A 477 -2.91 4.68 25.57
C ASN A 477 -2.42 5.22 24.22
N ASN A 478 -3.35 5.43 23.29
CA ASN A 478 -3.02 5.97 21.97
C ASN A 478 -3.35 7.45 21.88
N THR A 479 -2.54 8.21 21.16
CA THR A 479 -2.77 9.64 20.97
C THR A 479 -2.38 10.06 19.56
N ALA A 480 -3.36 10.54 18.79
CA ALA A 480 -3.14 11.16 17.48
C ALA A 480 -3.36 12.67 17.58
N ARG A 481 -2.36 13.46 17.20
CA ARG A 481 -2.42 14.93 17.21
C ARG A 481 -2.18 15.48 15.80
N GLY A 482 -3.11 16.25 15.28
CA GLY A 482 -3.01 16.85 13.94
C GLY A 482 -3.96 18.04 13.77
N ASN A 483 -3.94 18.69 12.62
CA ASN A 483 -4.83 19.81 12.32
C ASN A 483 -6.02 19.38 11.45
N ILE A 484 -5.72 18.66 10.36
CA ILE A 484 -6.71 18.27 9.35
C ILE A 484 -6.67 16.76 9.15
N TYR A 485 -7.84 16.13 9.20
CA TYR A 485 -8.05 14.70 9.00
C TYR A 485 -7.30 13.87 10.03
N VAL A 486 -7.81 13.87 11.26
CA VAL A 486 -7.18 13.19 12.40
C VAL A 486 -8.03 12.00 12.84
N GLY A 487 -7.46 10.81 12.71
CA GLY A 487 -8.07 9.53 13.10
C GLY A 487 -7.17 8.72 14.01
N GLY A 488 -7.72 7.74 14.73
CA GLY A 488 -6.89 6.72 15.40
C GLY A 488 -6.41 5.68 14.39
N ILE A 489 -7.31 5.06 13.62
CA ILE A 489 -6.90 4.08 12.61
C ILE A 489 -6.53 4.76 11.30
N LEU A 490 -7.37 5.69 10.81
CA LEU A 490 -7.21 6.28 9.49
C LEU A 490 -7.34 7.81 9.52
N GLY A 491 -6.31 8.54 9.12
CA GLY A 491 -6.38 10.00 9.01
C GLY A 491 -7.40 10.43 7.95
N GLY A 492 -7.15 10.10 6.68
CA GLY A 492 -8.06 10.45 5.59
C GLY A 492 -8.05 9.45 4.41
N SER A 493 -9.08 9.52 3.57
CA SER A 493 -9.18 8.70 2.36
C SER A 493 -9.66 9.47 1.15
N ASP A 494 -9.13 9.12 -0.02
CA ASP A 494 -9.70 9.49 -1.32
C ASP A 494 -9.68 8.32 -2.31
N MET A 495 -10.85 7.87 -2.72
CA MET A 495 -10.95 6.66 -3.56
C MET A 495 -10.91 6.97 -5.06
N GLY A 496 -10.86 8.25 -5.44
CA GLY A 496 -10.94 8.64 -6.85
C GLY A 496 -12.24 8.14 -7.49
N ASN A 497 -12.14 7.14 -8.36
CA ASN A 497 -13.30 6.50 -9.00
C ASN A 497 -13.65 5.11 -8.43
N ASP A 498 -12.97 4.70 -7.36
CA ASP A 498 -13.16 3.41 -6.69
C ASP A 498 -13.97 3.57 -5.38
N SER A 499 -14.13 2.48 -4.65
CA SER A 499 -14.76 2.44 -3.33
C SER A 499 -13.92 1.58 -2.39
N ALA A 500 -13.83 1.94 -1.11
CA ALA A 500 -13.19 1.10 -0.10
C ALA A 500 -14.13 0.76 1.06
N GLU A 501 -13.71 -0.23 1.85
CA GLU A 501 -14.38 -0.64 3.07
C GLU A 501 -13.41 -0.54 4.25
N LEU A 502 -13.88 0.09 5.32
CA LEU A 502 -13.28 0.02 6.65
C LEU A 502 -14.18 -0.86 7.52
N LYS A 503 -13.72 -2.08 7.79
CA LYS A 503 -14.59 -3.15 8.29
C LYS A 503 -14.01 -3.84 9.54
N ASP A 504 -14.88 -4.15 10.48
CA ASP A 504 -14.55 -4.91 11.70
C ASP A 504 -13.40 -4.26 12.51
N CYS A 505 -13.30 -2.93 12.48
CA CYS A 505 -12.20 -2.17 13.10
C CYS A 505 -12.59 -1.55 14.44
N ASN A 506 -11.67 -1.54 15.40
CA ASN A 506 -11.92 -1.04 16.76
C ASN A 506 -10.81 -0.07 17.20
N ALA A 507 -11.18 1.11 17.69
CA ALA A 507 -10.20 2.11 18.12
C ALA A 507 -10.44 2.62 19.55
N ALA A 508 -9.36 2.66 20.33
CA ALA A 508 -9.29 3.33 21.62
C ALA A 508 -8.18 4.39 21.58
N ALA A 509 -8.53 5.67 21.44
CA ALA A 509 -7.53 6.73 21.25
C ALA A 509 -8.00 8.09 21.80
N ASP A 510 -7.02 8.92 22.18
CA ASP A 510 -7.19 10.34 22.47
C ASP A 510 -6.81 11.15 21.23
N ILE A 511 -7.81 11.71 20.56
CA ILE A 511 -7.65 12.52 19.35
C ILE A 511 -7.57 13.99 19.73
N VAL A 512 -6.55 14.69 19.24
CA VAL A 512 -6.34 16.11 19.51
C VAL A 512 -6.20 16.88 18.21
N VAL A 513 -7.15 17.78 17.96
CA VAL A 513 -7.13 18.71 16.83
C VAL A 513 -6.43 19.99 17.26
N LEU A 514 -5.36 20.32 16.55
CA LEU A 514 -4.42 21.40 16.87
C LEU A 514 -4.76 22.67 16.10
N GLY A 515 -4.76 23.80 16.80
CA GLY A 515 -4.95 25.12 16.21
C GLY A 515 -6.39 25.38 15.74
N ASP A 516 -6.55 26.52 15.07
CA ASP A 516 -7.84 26.98 14.52
C ASP A 516 -8.07 26.39 13.13
N PHE A 517 -9.34 26.35 12.69
CA PHE A 517 -9.76 25.85 11.37
C PHE A 517 -9.47 24.36 11.15
N GLY A 518 -9.38 23.57 12.22
CA GLY A 518 -9.20 22.13 12.11
C GLY A 518 -10.40 21.47 11.42
N ASN A 519 -10.15 20.38 10.70
CA ASN A 519 -11.15 19.75 9.85
C ASN A 519 -11.19 18.24 10.06
N SER A 520 -12.38 17.72 10.34
CA SER A 520 -12.75 16.30 10.41
C SER A 520 -11.83 15.46 11.29
N ALA A 521 -12.29 15.20 12.50
CA ALA A 521 -11.60 14.28 13.41
C ALA A 521 -12.56 13.28 14.07
N GLY A 522 -12.05 12.08 14.32
CA GLY A 522 -12.76 11.04 15.06
C GLY A 522 -11.84 9.93 15.54
N VAL A 523 -12.27 9.15 16.53
CA VAL A 523 -11.40 8.13 17.15
C VAL A 523 -11.01 7.03 16.17
N LEU A 524 -11.89 6.65 15.24
CA LEU A 524 -11.59 5.66 14.21
C LEU A 524 -10.98 6.33 12.97
N GLY A 525 -11.64 7.37 12.45
CA GLY A 525 -11.25 8.04 11.21
C GLY A 525 -11.43 9.56 11.21
N GLY A 526 -10.61 10.27 10.44
CA GLY A 526 -10.78 11.71 10.21
C GLY A 526 -11.84 12.01 9.15
N ALA A 527 -11.44 12.05 7.87
CA ALA A 527 -12.35 12.26 6.73
C ALA A 527 -12.28 11.10 5.74
N LEU A 528 -13.42 10.47 5.49
CA LEU A 528 -13.54 9.31 4.61
C LEU A 528 -14.36 9.65 3.36
N ASN A 529 -13.69 9.78 2.21
CA ASN A 529 -14.35 9.91 0.92
C ASN A 529 -14.63 8.53 0.31
N ALA A 530 -15.84 8.31 -0.20
CA ALA A 530 -16.29 7.11 -0.93
C ALA A 530 -15.95 5.78 -0.23
N CYS A 531 -15.85 5.80 1.10
CA CYS A 531 -15.51 4.64 1.93
C CYS A 531 -16.71 4.27 2.82
N SER A 532 -17.09 2.99 2.78
CA SER A 532 -18.13 2.45 3.65
C SER A 532 -17.54 1.94 4.96
N VAL A 533 -18.29 2.10 6.05
CA VAL A 533 -17.81 1.80 7.41
C VAL A 533 -18.75 0.81 8.06
N ILE A 534 -18.23 -0.36 8.41
CA ILE A 534 -19.06 -1.51 8.78
C ILE A 534 -18.49 -2.16 10.04
N ASN A 535 -19.35 -2.42 11.03
CA ASN A 535 -18.98 -3.14 12.26
C ASN A 535 -17.82 -2.51 13.04
N CYS A 536 -17.75 -1.18 13.09
CA CYS A 536 -16.64 -0.49 13.72
C CYS A 536 -17.00 0.11 15.09
N THR A 537 -16.05 0.13 16.02
CA THR A 537 -16.26 0.72 17.35
C THR A 537 -15.18 1.72 17.76
N ALA A 538 -15.57 2.71 18.55
CA ALA A 538 -14.68 3.73 19.11
C ALA A 538 -14.89 3.95 20.62
N THR A 539 -13.79 4.16 21.33
CA THR A 539 -13.73 4.60 22.74
C THR A 539 -12.61 5.63 22.91
N GLY A 540 -12.72 6.57 23.86
CA GLY A 540 -11.68 7.57 24.11
C GLY A 540 -12.18 9.00 23.99
N THR A 541 -11.36 9.90 23.44
CA THR A 541 -11.67 11.34 23.44
C THR A 541 -11.38 12.01 22.11
N VAL A 542 -12.13 13.08 21.81
CA VAL A 542 -11.86 14.00 20.70
C VAL A 542 -11.83 15.41 21.27
N THR A 543 -10.68 16.07 21.18
CA THR A 543 -10.47 17.41 21.76
C THR A 543 -10.00 18.40 20.70
N GLY A 544 -10.73 19.50 20.53
CA GLY A 544 -10.27 20.67 19.80
C GLY A 544 -9.59 21.68 20.74
N GLU A 545 -8.40 22.15 20.37
CA GLU A 545 -7.58 23.12 21.12
C GLU A 545 -7.67 24.58 20.62
N GLY A 546 -8.57 24.89 19.68
CA GLY A 546 -8.73 26.17 18.97
C GLY A 546 -10.18 26.46 18.56
N ASP A 547 -10.37 27.29 17.54
CA ASP A 547 -11.67 27.79 17.06
C ASP A 547 -12.00 27.37 15.62
N GLU A 548 -13.26 27.58 15.20
CA GLU A 548 -13.76 27.38 13.83
C GLU A 548 -13.57 25.96 13.29
N TYR A 549 -13.80 24.94 14.14
CA TYR A 549 -13.71 23.55 13.73
C TYR A 549 -14.82 23.13 12.78
N PHE A 550 -14.43 22.44 11.71
CA PHE A 550 -15.33 21.82 10.78
C PHE A 550 -15.35 20.30 10.99
N ALA A 551 -16.45 19.79 11.52
CA ALA A 551 -16.74 18.37 11.68
C ALA A 551 -15.90 17.63 12.75
N LEU A 552 -16.56 17.25 13.85
CA LEU A 552 -15.99 16.35 14.85
C LEU A 552 -16.98 15.23 15.13
N GLY A 553 -16.54 13.98 15.03
CA GLY A 553 -17.35 12.81 15.33
C GLY A 553 -16.67 11.91 16.35
N SER A 554 -17.42 11.19 17.17
CA SER A 554 -16.80 10.25 18.11
C SER A 554 -16.19 9.04 17.41
N LEU A 555 -16.78 8.59 16.30
CA LEU A 555 -16.23 7.52 15.47
C LEU A 555 -15.44 8.12 14.31
N ILE A 556 -16.09 8.92 13.47
CA ILE A 556 -15.50 9.50 12.25
C ILE A 556 -15.86 10.98 12.13
N GLY A 557 -14.91 11.83 11.74
CA GLY A 557 -15.18 13.24 11.46
C GLY A 557 -16.19 13.43 10.32
N GLY A 558 -15.97 12.82 9.16
CA GLY A 558 -16.89 12.92 8.03
C GLY A 558 -16.87 11.72 7.10
N VAL A 559 -18.05 11.34 6.59
CA VAL A 559 -18.21 10.32 5.54
C VAL A 559 -18.85 10.96 4.30
N PHE A 560 -18.03 11.32 3.33
CA PHE A 560 -18.46 11.98 2.12
C PHE A 560 -18.63 10.98 0.98
N GLU A 561 -19.78 10.98 0.31
CA GLU A 561 -20.10 10.05 -0.80
C GLU A 561 -19.94 8.55 -0.44
N GLY A 562 -19.83 8.23 0.85
CA GLY A 562 -19.83 6.86 1.34
C GLY A 562 -21.22 6.25 1.17
N VAL A 563 -21.26 4.98 0.75
CA VAL A 563 -22.52 4.27 0.53
C VAL A 563 -23.22 4.00 1.86
N ALA A 564 -22.47 3.55 2.87
CA ALA A 564 -23.06 3.12 4.14
C ALA A 564 -22.16 3.25 5.37
N VAL A 565 -22.78 3.57 6.51
CA VAL A 565 -22.25 3.42 7.88
C VAL A 565 -23.19 2.50 8.65
N ILE A 566 -22.77 1.26 8.87
CA ILE A 566 -23.65 0.18 9.35
C ILE A 566 -23.07 -0.46 10.60
N ASN A 567 -23.91 -0.67 11.61
CA ASN A 567 -23.56 -1.40 12.82
C ASN A 567 -22.29 -0.84 13.49
N CYS A 568 -22.23 0.49 13.61
CA CYS A 568 -21.07 1.19 14.15
C CYS A 568 -21.41 1.87 15.49
N HIS A 569 -20.46 1.86 16.42
CA HIS A 569 -20.72 2.24 17.81
C HIS A 569 -19.65 3.17 18.40
N ALA A 570 -20.09 4.21 19.11
CA ALA A 570 -19.22 5.01 19.97
C ALA A 570 -19.65 4.82 21.43
N ASP A 571 -18.78 4.21 22.24
CA ASP A 571 -19.08 3.81 23.60
C ASP A 571 -18.21 4.59 24.59
N ASP A 572 -18.86 5.44 25.41
CA ASP A 572 -18.19 6.27 26.42
C ASP A 572 -17.12 7.20 25.84
N VAL A 573 -17.42 7.81 24.68
CA VAL A 573 -16.55 8.80 24.03
C VAL A 573 -16.90 10.21 24.49
N SER A 574 -15.90 11.04 24.76
CA SER A 574 -16.10 12.46 25.04
C SER A 574 -15.57 13.36 23.93
N ILE A 575 -16.40 14.28 23.44
CA ILE A 575 -15.98 15.35 22.53
C ILE A 575 -15.92 16.67 23.31
N THR A 576 -14.79 17.37 23.23
CA THR A 576 -14.62 18.73 23.77
C THR A 576 -14.17 19.67 22.67
N ALA A 577 -15.02 20.63 22.30
CA ALA A 577 -14.73 21.67 21.32
C ALA A 577 -15.29 23.00 21.85
N SER A 578 -14.51 23.69 22.69
CA SER A 578 -14.98 24.89 23.38
C SER A 578 -14.72 26.18 22.61
N GLY A 579 -14.23 26.06 21.37
CA GLY A 579 -13.94 27.18 20.49
C GLY A 579 -15.20 27.84 19.94
N GLU A 580 -15.05 29.04 19.39
CA GLU A 580 -16.16 29.77 18.77
C GLU A 580 -16.40 29.31 17.32
N ASN A 581 -17.67 29.30 16.91
CA ASN A 581 -18.12 29.03 15.53
C ASN A 581 -17.75 27.64 14.98
N ASP A 582 -17.58 26.66 15.86
CA ASP A 582 -17.48 25.25 15.45
C ASP A 582 -18.77 24.78 14.78
N THR A 583 -18.70 23.80 13.87
CA THR A 583 -19.88 23.24 13.20
C THR A 583 -19.79 21.75 12.96
N MET A 584 -20.95 21.11 12.80
CA MET A 584 -21.08 19.68 12.45
C MET A 584 -20.45 18.76 13.49
N ILE A 585 -20.82 18.92 14.75
CA ILE A 585 -20.33 18.05 15.83
C ILE A 585 -21.35 16.94 16.10
N GLY A 586 -20.95 15.68 15.93
CA GLY A 586 -21.83 14.54 16.08
C GLY A 586 -21.34 13.46 17.03
N GLY A 587 -22.28 12.79 17.68
CA GLY A 587 -21.96 11.70 18.61
C GLY A 587 -21.43 10.42 17.94
N LEU A 588 -21.53 10.29 16.62
CA LEU A 588 -20.89 9.23 15.83
C LEU A 588 -20.11 9.85 14.67
N LEU A 589 -20.80 10.67 13.86
CA LEU A 589 -20.28 11.29 12.64
C LEU A 589 -20.40 12.81 12.73
N GLY A 590 -19.37 13.57 12.37
CA GLY A 590 -19.55 15.01 12.22
C GLY A 590 -20.51 15.35 11.08
N TYR A 591 -20.25 14.79 9.90
CA TYR A 591 -21.18 14.82 8.76
C TYR A 591 -21.23 13.51 7.98
N ALA A 592 -22.27 13.39 7.16
CA ALA A 592 -22.37 12.38 6.13
C ALA A 592 -23.21 12.87 4.95
N GLY A 593 -23.12 12.16 3.84
CA GLY A 593 -24.10 12.22 2.77
C GLY A 593 -23.51 12.09 1.37
N THR A 594 -24.40 11.94 0.42
CA THR A 594 -24.12 11.99 -1.01
C THR A 594 -25.09 12.95 -1.71
N TYR A 595 -24.81 13.31 -2.94
CA TYR A 595 -25.68 14.16 -3.76
C TYR A 595 -26.58 13.36 -4.71
N ASP A 596 -26.50 12.02 -4.66
CA ASP A 596 -27.50 11.16 -5.30
C ASP A 596 -28.77 11.13 -4.45
N GLU A 597 -29.81 11.84 -4.90
CA GLU A 597 -31.10 11.91 -4.21
C GLU A 597 -31.83 10.55 -4.14
N ASP A 598 -31.55 9.65 -5.09
CA ASP A 598 -32.17 8.33 -5.15
C ASP A 598 -31.40 7.30 -4.30
N ALA A 599 -30.15 7.59 -3.94
CA ALA A 599 -29.26 6.71 -3.19
C ALA A 599 -28.55 7.43 -2.03
N PRO A 600 -29.27 7.98 -1.04
CA PRO A 600 -28.65 8.68 0.10
C PRO A 600 -27.72 7.74 0.89
N THR A 601 -26.69 8.31 1.53
CA THR A 601 -25.80 7.55 2.42
C THR A 601 -26.61 6.89 3.54
N GLN A 602 -26.51 5.57 3.67
CA GLN A 602 -27.25 4.83 4.68
C GLN A 602 -26.52 4.86 6.03
N ILE A 603 -27.20 5.28 7.09
CA ILE A 603 -26.69 5.21 8.46
C ILE A 603 -27.64 4.30 9.24
N ALA A 604 -27.24 3.06 9.50
CA ALA A 604 -28.14 2.07 10.06
C ALA A 604 -27.53 1.29 11.22
N GLU A 605 -28.38 0.92 12.18
CA GLU A 605 -28.01 0.03 13.29
C GLU A 605 -26.84 0.54 14.15
N CYS A 606 -26.61 1.85 14.12
CA CYS A 606 -25.54 2.48 14.86
C CYS A 606 -25.98 2.92 16.26
N SER A 607 -25.04 3.02 17.20
CA SER A 607 -25.34 3.56 18.53
C SER A 607 -24.26 4.47 19.11
N THR A 608 -24.70 5.40 19.96
CA THR A 608 -23.80 6.31 20.67
C THR A 608 -24.12 6.37 22.16
N ASN A 609 -23.08 6.38 22.98
CA ASN A 609 -23.09 6.78 24.38
C ASN A 609 -21.97 7.79 24.59
N VAL A 610 -22.29 9.08 24.48
CA VAL A 610 -21.27 10.14 24.35
C VAL A 610 -21.54 11.33 25.25
N THR A 611 -20.46 12.01 25.64
CA THR A 611 -20.51 13.31 26.29
C THR A 611 -19.90 14.37 25.38
N MET A 612 -20.72 15.27 24.87
CA MET A 612 -20.28 16.39 24.03
C MET A 612 -20.34 17.68 24.83
N LYS A 613 -19.21 18.38 24.93
CA LYS A 613 -19.09 19.71 25.52
C LYS A 613 -18.60 20.68 24.45
N VAL A 614 -19.49 21.53 23.99
CA VAL A 614 -19.25 22.48 22.91
C VAL A 614 -19.56 23.92 23.37
N SER A 615 -19.17 24.92 22.60
CA SER A 615 -19.52 26.31 22.91
C SER A 615 -20.99 26.61 22.56
N ASP A 616 -21.51 27.73 23.06
CA ASP A 616 -22.88 28.17 22.73
C ASP A 616 -23.01 28.72 21.30
N SER A 617 -21.89 28.94 20.59
CA SER A 617 -21.88 29.34 19.18
C SER A 617 -21.72 28.17 18.21
N THR A 618 -21.51 26.95 18.70
CA THR A 618 -21.40 25.76 17.85
C THR A 618 -22.72 25.43 17.15
N GLU A 619 -22.72 25.29 15.83
CA GLU A 619 -23.92 24.93 15.05
C GLU A 619 -23.91 23.45 14.64
N ARG A 620 -25.09 22.90 14.30
CA ARG A 620 -25.25 21.52 13.78
C ARG A 620 -24.69 20.46 14.72
N VAL A 621 -25.27 20.39 15.92
CA VAL A 621 -24.83 19.44 16.95
C VAL A 621 -25.84 18.29 17.07
N GLY A 622 -25.41 17.06 16.82
CA GLY A 622 -26.30 15.90 16.83
C GLY A 622 -25.83 14.75 17.70
N GLY A 623 -26.75 14.08 18.39
CA GLY A 623 -26.42 12.91 19.20
C GLY A 623 -25.85 11.72 18.41
N LEU A 624 -26.12 11.64 17.10
CA LEU A 624 -25.56 10.67 16.16
C LEU A 624 -24.74 11.38 15.08
N ILE A 625 -25.32 12.37 14.40
CA ILE A 625 -24.67 13.07 13.27
C ILE A 625 -24.82 14.58 13.41
N GLY A 626 -23.75 15.34 13.18
CA GLY A 626 -23.81 16.81 13.18
C GLY A 626 -24.74 17.33 12.08
N GLY A 627 -24.53 16.92 10.83
CA GLY A 627 -25.55 17.08 9.80
C GLY A 627 -25.14 16.73 8.38
N SER A 628 -25.96 17.18 7.43
CA SER A 628 -25.71 17.06 5.99
C SER A 628 -24.45 17.83 5.60
N PHE A 629 -23.56 17.19 4.84
CA PHE A 629 -22.35 17.87 4.35
C PHE A 629 -22.72 19.06 3.45
N TYR A 630 -22.16 20.22 3.77
CA TYR A 630 -22.23 21.43 2.95
C TYR A 630 -21.09 22.37 3.39
N HIS A 631 -20.36 22.93 2.42
CA HIS A 631 -19.34 23.92 2.69
C HIS A 631 -19.30 24.93 1.53
N ASP A 632 -19.16 26.22 1.85
CA ASP A 632 -19.32 27.31 0.87
C ASP A 632 -18.31 27.26 -0.28
N LEU A 633 -17.13 26.67 -0.05
CA LEU A 633 -16.14 26.44 -1.11
C LEU A 633 -16.66 25.53 -2.24
N TYR A 634 -17.67 24.69 -1.97
CA TYR A 634 -18.28 23.80 -2.95
C TYR A 634 -19.60 24.31 -3.51
N ALA A 635 -20.09 25.48 -3.08
CA ALA A 635 -21.42 25.97 -3.46
C ALA A 635 -21.65 26.06 -4.98
N ASP A 636 -20.60 26.30 -5.77
CA ASP A 636 -20.70 26.34 -7.23
C ASP A 636 -20.92 24.94 -7.86
N ALA A 637 -20.31 23.90 -7.29
CA ALA A 637 -20.36 22.52 -7.79
C ALA A 637 -21.51 21.72 -7.16
N ARG A 638 -21.78 22.01 -5.89
CA ARG A 638 -22.69 21.31 -4.99
C ARG A 638 -23.54 22.38 -4.27
N PRO A 639 -24.53 22.97 -4.97
CA PRO A 639 -25.26 24.14 -4.48
C PRO A 639 -26.26 23.85 -3.35
N ILE A 640 -26.49 22.57 -3.06
CA ILE A 640 -27.38 22.10 -1.99
C ILE A 640 -26.62 21.12 -1.10
N PRO A 641 -26.97 21.00 0.19
CA PRO A 641 -26.34 20.02 1.07
C PRO A 641 -26.57 18.56 0.63
N ALA A 642 -25.65 17.69 1.01
CA ALA A 642 -25.74 16.25 0.77
C ALA A 642 -26.86 15.58 1.60
N SER A 643 -27.36 14.43 1.12
CA SER A 643 -28.46 13.69 1.76
C SER A 643 -27.98 12.38 2.39
N TYR A 644 -28.65 11.98 3.48
CA TYR A 644 -28.45 10.71 4.17
C TYR A 644 -29.78 10.12 4.67
N ALA A 645 -29.78 8.83 5.00
CA ALA A 645 -30.93 8.13 5.57
C ALA A 645 -30.54 7.39 6.84
N ILE A 646 -31.07 7.82 7.99
CA ILE A 646 -30.84 7.20 9.29
C ILE A 646 -31.97 6.22 9.62
N SER A 647 -31.60 4.99 9.98
CA SER A 647 -32.56 3.99 10.42
C SER A 647 -32.06 3.16 11.61
N CYS A 648 -32.97 2.78 12.51
CA CYS A 648 -32.68 1.82 13.58
C CYS A 648 -31.49 2.17 14.48
N CYS A 649 -31.21 3.47 14.67
CA CYS A 649 -30.09 3.94 15.50
C CYS A 649 -30.52 4.32 16.92
N ALA A 650 -29.58 4.31 17.86
CA ALA A 650 -29.82 4.68 19.25
C ALA A 650 -28.78 5.67 19.78
N THR A 651 -29.22 6.74 20.45
CA THR A 651 -28.29 7.70 21.07
C THR A 651 -28.54 7.88 22.57
N SER A 652 -27.46 8.09 23.31
CA SER A 652 -27.47 8.28 24.76
C SER A 652 -26.31 9.16 25.23
N GLY A 653 -26.40 9.70 26.44
CA GLY A 653 -25.39 10.57 27.04
C GLY A 653 -25.85 12.03 27.15
N SER A 654 -24.94 12.97 26.92
CA SER A 654 -25.25 14.40 27.08
C SER A 654 -24.58 15.32 26.06
N ILE A 655 -25.30 16.34 25.62
CA ILE A 655 -24.80 17.50 24.89
C ILE A 655 -24.89 18.72 25.82
N ILE A 656 -23.77 19.42 25.98
CA ILE A 656 -23.64 20.64 26.78
C ILE A 656 -23.11 21.75 25.86
N GLY A 657 -23.84 22.86 25.78
CA GLY A 657 -23.62 23.94 24.82
C GLY A 657 -24.50 23.79 23.57
N GLY A 658 -24.01 24.31 22.45
CA GLY A 658 -24.66 24.31 21.14
C GLY A 658 -25.57 25.52 20.95
N GLY A 659 -25.45 26.12 19.77
CA GLY A 659 -26.25 27.25 19.31
C GLY A 659 -27.51 26.79 18.61
N ASN A 660 -27.61 27.10 17.32
CA ASN A 660 -28.74 26.66 16.49
C ASN A 660 -28.55 25.21 16.04
N GLU A 661 -29.65 24.50 15.77
CA GLU A 661 -29.61 23.19 15.09
C GLU A 661 -29.01 22.07 15.96
N VAL A 662 -29.51 21.97 17.20
CA VAL A 662 -29.10 20.95 18.17
C VAL A 662 -30.17 19.87 18.28
N GLY A 663 -29.83 18.60 17.99
CA GLY A 663 -30.77 17.49 17.97
C GLY A 663 -30.26 16.21 18.63
N SER A 664 -31.19 15.42 19.17
CA SER A 664 -30.83 14.18 19.88
C SER A 664 -30.37 13.04 18.95
N ILE A 665 -30.69 13.11 17.65
CA ILE A 665 -30.15 12.22 16.61
C ILE A 665 -29.31 13.02 15.62
N ALA A 666 -29.89 14.02 14.96
CA ALA A 666 -29.21 14.83 13.94
C ALA A 666 -29.26 16.32 14.30
N GLY A 667 -28.17 17.05 14.10
CA GLY A 667 -28.19 18.51 14.21
C GLY A 667 -28.97 19.14 13.06
N TYR A 668 -28.56 18.86 11.82
CA TYR A 668 -29.18 19.36 10.60
C TYR A 668 -29.42 18.27 9.57
N ALA A 669 -30.63 18.20 9.01
CA ALA A 669 -31.04 17.23 8.00
C ALA A 669 -31.63 17.94 6.76
N TYR A 670 -30.90 17.92 5.64
CA TYR A 670 -31.38 18.41 4.34
C TYR A 670 -31.73 17.23 3.45
N ASN A 671 -32.97 17.20 2.94
CA ASN A 671 -33.49 16.11 2.11
C ASN A 671 -33.14 14.70 2.66
N SER A 672 -33.11 14.58 3.99
CA SER A 672 -32.58 13.42 4.70
C SER A 672 -33.64 12.84 5.62
N THR A 673 -33.56 11.55 5.93
CA THR A 673 -34.59 10.88 6.73
C THR A 673 -34.05 10.35 8.06
N VAL A 674 -34.91 10.36 9.10
CA VAL A 674 -34.64 9.72 10.39
C VAL A 674 -35.83 8.84 10.73
N LYS A 675 -35.62 7.52 10.78
CA LYS A 675 -36.69 6.53 10.97
C LYS A 675 -36.30 5.52 12.05
N ASN A 676 -37.27 5.10 12.85
CA ASN A 676 -37.09 4.03 13.85
C ASN A 676 -35.89 4.23 14.81
N CYS A 677 -35.53 5.49 15.09
CA CYS A 677 -34.43 5.82 15.99
C CYS A 677 -34.95 6.10 17.40
N THR A 678 -34.13 5.76 18.40
CA THR A 678 -34.42 6.04 19.81
C THR A 678 -33.35 6.93 20.41
N SER A 679 -33.72 7.79 21.36
CA SER A 679 -32.75 8.62 22.06
C SER A 679 -33.10 8.77 23.53
N THR A 680 -32.06 8.70 24.37
CA THR A 680 -32.07 9.09 25.78
C THR A 680 -31.10 10.25 26.05
N MET A 681 -30.66 10.92 24.99
CA MET A 681 -29.73 12.04 25.05
C MET A 681 -30.30 13.19 25.87
N THR A 682 -29.49 13.75 26.76
CA THR A 682 -29.81 15.00 27.46
C THR A 682 -29.15 16.18 26.76
N ILE A 683 -29.85 17.29 26.60
CA ILE A 683 -29.30 18.51 25.99
C ILE A 683 -29.42 19.64 27.00
N ASN A 684 -28.28 20.23 27.39
CA ASN A 684 -28.21 21.26 28.43
C ASN A 684 -28.95 20.86 29.72
N CYS A 685 -28.74 19.61 30.16
CA CYS A 685 -29.40 18.96 31.30
C CYS A 685 -30.92 18.75 31.18
N VAL A 686 -31.49 18.87 29.97
CA VAL A 686 -32.91 18.61 29.69
C VAL A 686 -33.06 17.28 28.95
N SER A 687 -33.94 16.40 29.43
CA SER A 687 -34.24 15.10 28.81
C SER A 687 -35.58 15.05 28.09
N ASP A 688 -36.50 15.95 28.42
CA ASP A 688 -37.90 15.87 27.97
C ASP A 688 -38.11 16.76 26.73
N HIS A 689 -38.77 16.23 25.70
CA HIS A 689 -39.14 16.95 24.46
C HIS A 689 -37.95 17.48 23.64
N VAL A 690 -36.79 16.85 23.74
CA VAL A 690 -35.64 17.14 22.86
C VAL A 690 -35.98 16.72 21.43
N PRO A 691 -35.85 17.60 20.43
CA PRO A 691 -36.12 17.21 19.04
C PRO A 691 -35.12 16.15 18.58
N GLN A 692 -35.57 15.21 17.75
CA GLN A 692 -34.66 14.25 17.11
C GLN A 692 -33.77 14.91 16.06
N VAL A 693 -34.29 15.93 15.38
CA VAL A 693 -33.57 16.72 14.39
C VAL A 693 -33.62 18.20 14.79
N GLY A 694 -32.46 18.84 14.91
CA GLY A 694 -32.36 20.26 15.30
C GLY A 694 -32.95 21.21 14.25
N LEU A 695 -32.68 20.97 12.97
CA LEU A 695 -33.29 21.66 11.83
C LEU A 695 -33.53 20.69 10.67
N TYR A 696 -34.72 20.76 10.07
CA TYR A 696 -35.16 19.88 8.99
C TYR A 696 -35.62 20.69 7.78
N GLU A 697 -34.98 20.46 6.62
CA GLU A 697 -35.32 21.09 5.34
C GLU A 697 -35.67 20.02 4.29
N SER A 698 -36.93 20.02 3.83
CA SER A 698 -37.40 19.12 2.75
C SER A 698 -37.51 19.86 1.42
N SER A 699 -36.89 19.35 0.35
CA SER A 699 -37.14 19.81 -1.02
C SER A 699 -38.33 19.08 -1.64
N PHE A 700 -39.44 19.81 -1.83
CA PHE A 700 -40.38 19.83 -2.98
C PHE A 700 -41.62 20.62 -2.56
N ALA A 701 -41.51 21.95 -2.62
CA ALA A 701 -42.67 22.81 -2.83
C ALA A 701 -42.97 22.81 -4.33
N ASP A 702 -43.81 21.88 -4.78
CA ASP A 702 -44.44 22.02 -6.08
C ASP A 702 -45.41 23.20 -6.00
N GLY A 703 -45.20 24.17 -6.89
CA GLY A 703 -46.08 25.30 -7.06
C GLY A 703 -47.50 24.84 -7.36
N ASN A 704 -48.38 25.02 -6.39
CA ASN A 704 -49.76 25.40 -6.60
C ASN A 704 -50.21 26.17 -5.36
N GLU A 705 -49.89 27.47 -5.35
CA GLU A 705 -50.83 28.44 -4.80
C GLU A 705 -52.14 28.31 -5.61
N THR A 706 -53.01 27.42 -5.17
CA THR A 706 -54.44 27.63 -5.39
C THR A 706 -54.93 28.50 -4.25
N GLU A 707 -55.22 29.76 -4.57
CA GLU A 707 -56.23 30.54 -3.88
C GLU A 707 -57.43 29.64 -3.53
N SER A 708 -57.82 29.60 -2.24
CA SER A 708 -59.23 29.72 -1.88
C SER A 708 -59.39 30.03 -0.39
N ASP A 709 -59.79 31.28 -0.15
CA ASP A 709 -60.66 31.80 0.90
C ASP A 709 -61.26 30.79 1.90
N SER A 710 -61.05 31.00 3.20
CA SER A 710 -62.03 31.64 4.11
C SER A 710 -61.59 31.61 5.58
#